data_AF-A0AAV9QUS5-F1
#
_entry.id   AF-A0AAV9QUS5-F1
#
_cell.length_a   1.000
_cell.length_b   1.000
_cell.length_c   1.000
_cell.angle_alpha   90.00
_cell.angle_beta   90.00
_cell.angle_gamma   90.00
#
_symmetry.space_group_name_H-M   'P 1'
#
loop_
_entity.id
_entity.type
_entity.pdbx_description
1 polymer ?
#
loop_
_entity_poly.entity_id
_entity_poly.type
_entity_poly.pdbx_seq_one_letter_code
_entity_poly.pdbx_strand_id
1 'polypeptide(L)'
;MWGLWVSLRDMIATGCEDKNVRVYYLATSSDQPLKVFTGHLAKVFHVRWSPLREGILCSGSDDGTVRIWDYTQDACINVLSGHTAPVRGLMWNTEVPYLLISGSWDYTIRVWDTRDGTCLDTVYDHGADVYGLTCHQNRPFTMASCSRDSTVRLWSLTPLISPLLLNILTEQPWEKIIGNTDTAMVPGSPPLLCGKVSRDIKQELDKLSGDVRAKKLRWFSECFSPPGGSSNLWDLVFVINGQDDSLLPASYSKGVMHMKHLVKFKTSEAQELTIVKMSKFGGGIGAPSKEERLKEAAEIHLRLGQIQRYCELMVELGQWEKALSVAPGVSMKYWKKLMQRRADQLMAEDNDDAIPYCIATGDIKKLVAFFTSRGQLGPFTDRNSHTTNDVDNRQQYQSLLHNVCKELAEWYFQDGCSVLAACCHLAVDNIQLALASLIRGNELELAACLGLVVGEAANQSTAYCLELLARKYMTTPTWELSADLLQMIPDNHVLLAKLCAFYPGSVAEISQLHERCGLPSLDECKTLAEEAVRDGDLFSAVKFHLLSSEPEHALQIGVEFVKEQLSGSDWTVDSVQPILDLMSYIRTDHLILARLTKARSELLILCGYIGGLLAIRRSYYSIVPALYEYTSQLLKRREVCVPLKIEQLTVELDAWRACAQLNNIPPSESQREEFICLERRILPTEPAALVLSGADYVTGSNLPSHSDLHLSCFTGHRIQGPVFLLEDNKSAISLNDALMWAKVNPFSPLGTGLRINPF
;
A
#
# COMPACT_ATOMS: atom_id res chain seq x y z
N MET A 1 -36.16 5.85 -26.92
CA MET A 1 -34.99 4.98 -26.73
C MET A 1 -34.13 5.65 -25.66
N TRP A 2 -33.88 5.00 -24.53
CA TRP A 2 -33.25 5.67 -23.36
C TRP A 2 -31.84 5.18 -23.06
N GLY A 3 -31.38 4.10 -23.71
CA GLY A 3 -30.01 3.62 -23.71
C GLY A 3 -29.69 2.81 -24.97
N LEU A 4 -28.48 2.98 -25.52
CA LEU A 4 -27.98 2.35 -26.74
C LEU A 4 -26.61 1.71 -26.44
N TRP A 5 -26.42 0.45 -26.81
CA TRP A 5 -25.09 -0.17 -26.77
C TRP A 5 -24.85 -1.12 -27.93
N VAL A 6 -23.64 -1.06 -28.50
CA VAL A 6 -23.23 -1.80 -29.69
C VAL A 6 -22.33 -2.98 -29.28
N SER A 7 -22.65 -4.17 -29.75
CA SER A 7 -21.82 -5.38 -29.65
C SER A 7 -20.82 -5.46 -30.81
N LEU A 8 -19.74 -6.25 -30.64
CA LEU A 8 -18.67 -6.46 -31.62
C LEU A 8 -19.12 -7.05 -32.98
N ARG A 9 -20.37 -7.54 -33.11
CA ARG A 9 -20.94 -8.11 -34.34
C ARG A 9 -22.15 -7.34 -34.84
N ASP A 10 -22.01 -6.03 -35.00
CA ASP A 10 -23.03 -5.18 -35.64
C ASP A 10 -24.43 -5.28 -35.02
N MET A 11 -24.55 -5.67 -33.74
CA MET A 11 -25.82 -5.75 -33.02
C MET A 11 -25.94 -4.60 -32.03
N ILE A 12 -27.12 -3.99 -31.97
CA ILE A 12 -27.45 -2.95 -31.00
C ILE A 12 -28.56 -3.44 -30.09
N ALA A 13 -28.40 -3.26 -28.79
CA ALA A 13 -29.49 -3.46 -27.83
C ALA A 13 -29.98 -2.13 -27.26
N THR A 14 -31.28 -2.04 -27.01
CA THR A 14 -31.95 -0.80 -26.59
C THR A 14 -32.95 -1.04 -25.48
N GLY A 15 -32.91 -0.16 -24.48
CA GLY A 15 -33.91 -0.08 -23.41
C GLY A 15 -35.06 0.84 -23.83
N CYS A 16 -36.28 0.37 -23.63
CA CYS A 16 -37.48 1.08 -24.07
C CYS A 16 -38.41 1.45 -22.90
N GLU A 17 -39.17 2.52 -23.10
CA GLU A 17 -40.17 3.00 -22.14
C GLU A 17 -41.35 2.03 -21.95
N ASP A 18 -41.64 1.25 -22.98
CA ASP A 18 -42.68 0.21 -22.97
C ASP A 18 -42.24 -1.08 -22.25
N LYS A 19 -41.24 -0.99 -21.36
CA LYS A 19 -40.72 -2.08 -20.52
C LYS A 19 -39.95 -3.18 -21.26
N ASN A 20 -39.77 -3.04 -22.57
CA ASN A 20 -39.12 -4.05 -23.39
C ASN A 20 -37.65 -3.71 -23.65
N VAL A 21 -36.85 -4.76 -23.87
CA VAL A 21 -35.50 -4.63 -24.46
C VAL A 21 -35.56 -5.11 -25.89
N ARG A 22 -34.98 -4.36 -26.82
CA ARG A 22 -34.97 -4.70 -28.24
C ARG A 22 -33.55 -4.80 -28.77
N VAL A 23 -33.28 -5.86 -29.51
CA VAL A 23 -32.00 -6.08 -30.21
C VAL A 23 -32.21 -5.89 -31.70
N TYR A 24 -31.32 -5.16 -32.35
CA TYR A 24 -31.30 -4.86 -33.78
C TYR A 24 -29.99 -5.34 -34.39
N TYR A 25 -30.02 -5.70 -35.66
CA TYR A 25 -28.83 -6.03 -36.44
C TYR A 25 -28.58 -4.91 -37.47
N LEU A 26 -27.45 -4.22 -37.34
CA LEU A 26 -27.10 -3.00 -38.09
C LEU A 26 -26.94 -3.24 -39.59
N ALA A 27 -26.50 -4.44 -39.99
CA ALA A 27 -26.31 -4.73 -41.41
C ALA A 27 -27.64 -4.92 -42.16
N THR A 28 -28.75 -5.15 -41.44
CA THR A 28 -30.08 -5.18 -42.04
C THR A 28 -30.65 -3.76 -42.05
N SER A 29 -31.05 -3.25 -43.22
CA SER A 29 -31.78 -1.98 -43.38
C SER A 29 -33.25 -2.07 -42.91
N SER A 30 -33.56 -2.90 -41.91
CA SER A 30 -34.90 -3.14 -41.40
C SER A 30 -35.08 -2.43 -40.07
N ASP A 31 -36.21 -1.74 -39.92
CA ASP A 31 -36.61 -1.13 -38.65
C ASP A 31 -37.15 -2.14 -37.62
N GLN A 32 -37.22 -3.43 -37.99
CA GLN A 32 -37.71 -4.47 -37.11
C GLN A 32 -36.62 -4.99 -36.16
N PRO A 33 -36.91 -5.13 -34.86
CA PRO A 33 -35.97 -5.73 -33.93
C PRO A 33 -35.78 -7.22 -34.28
N LEU A 34 -34.52 -7.66 -34.26
CA LEU A 34 -34.15 -9.07 -34.34
C LEU A 34 -34.74 -9.87 -33.16
N LYS A 35 -34.77 -9.25 -31.98
CA LYS A 35 -35.29 -9.87 -30.74
C LYS A 35 -35.98 -8.81 -29.88
N VAL A 36 -37.09 -9.21 -29.25
CA VAL A 36 -37.78 -8.41 -28.23
C VAL A 36 -37.85 -9.23 -26.95
N PHE A 37 -37.23 -8.73 -25.89
CA PHE A 37 -37.33 -9.32 -24.56
C PHE A 37 -38.40 -8.59 -23.75
N THR A 38 -39.33 -9.37 -23.22
CA THR A 38 -40.44 -8.93 -22.37
C THR A 38 -40.25 -9.49 -20.96
N GLY A 39 -40.46 -8.67 -19.93
CA GLY A 39 -40.44 -9.17 -18.54
C GLY A 39 -40.26 -8.11 -17.47
N HIS A 40 -39.65 -6.97 -17.78
CA HIS A 40 -39.61 -5.85 -16.84
C HIS A 40 -41.02 -5.30 -16.56
N LEU A 41 -41.22 -4.81 -15.33
CA LEU A 41 -42.51 -4.29 -14.88
C LEU A 41 -42.63 -2.78 -15.08
N ALA A 42 -41.51 -2.11 -15.35
CA ALA A 42 -41.42 -0.67 -15.61
C ALA A 42 -40.38 -0.35 -16.70
N LYS A 43 -40.14 0.94 -16.95
CA LYS A 43 -39.30 1.43 -18.06
C LYS A 43 -37.89 0.84 -17.97
N VAL A 44 -37.28 0.56 -19.12
CA VAL A 44 -35.88 0.11 -19.21
C VAL A 44 -35.01 1.27 -19.69
N PHE A 45 -33.99 1.61 -18.91
CA PHE A 45 -33.14 2.77 -19.18
C PHE A 45 -31.78 2.38 -19.75
N HIS A 46 -31.13 1.39 -19.15
CA HIS A 46 -29.79 0.96 -19.56
C HIS A 46 -29.78 -0.51 -19.97
N VAL A 47 -28.97 -0.80 -20.99
CA VAL A 47 -28.70 -2.14 -21.49
C VAL A 47 -27.20 -2.24 -21.79
N ARG A 48 -26.57 -3.36 -21.45
CA ARG A 48 -25.15 -3.62 -21.72
C ARG A 48 -24.94 -5.06 -22.15
N TRP A 49 -24.20 -5.26 -23.24
CA TRP A 49 -23.75 -6.59 -23.63
C TRP A 49 -22.59 -7.04 -22.73
N SER A 50 -22.53 -8.34 -22.45
CA SER A 50 -21.40 -8.95 -21.77
C SER A 50 -20.16 -8.88 -22.68
N PRO A 51 -19.00 -8.42 -22.19
CA PRO A 51 -17.78 -8.37 -22.98
C PRO A 51 -17.13 -9.75 -23.16
N LEU A 52 -17.52 -10.74 -22.34
CA LEU A 52 -16.90 -12.07 -22.31
C LEU A 52 -17.81 -13.17 -22.82
N ARG A 53 -19.13 -13.02 -22.62
CA ARG A 53 -20.12 -14.03 -23.01
C ARG A 53 -20.86 -13.55 -24.24
N GLU A 54 -20.59 -14.21 -25.37
CA GLU A 54 -21.25 -13.91 -26.62
C GLU A 54 -22.78 -14.05 -26.48
N GLY A 55 -23.53 -13.06 -26.98
CA GLY A 55 -24.99 -13.13 -26.98
C GLY A 55 -25.68 -12.79 -25.66
N ILE A 56 -24.92 -12.58 -24.59
CA ILE A 56 -25.48 -12.26 -23.28
C ILE A 56 -25.53 -10.75 -23.08
N LEU A 57 -26.64 -10.24 -22.56
CA LEU A 57 -26.78 -8.84 -22.16
C LEU A 57 -27.50 -8.69 -20.82
N CYS A 58 -27.34 -7.55 -20.17
CA CYS A 58 -28.12 -7.16 -19.01
C CYS A 58 -28.93 -5.90 -19.28
N SER A 59 -30.03 -5.72 -18.54
CA SER A 59 -30.85 -4.51 -18.55
C SER A 59 -31.26 -4.08 -17.15
N GLY A 60 -31.35 -2.77 -16.94
CA GLY A 60 -31.72 -2.14 -15.67
C GLY A 60 -32.97 -1.30 -15.83
N SER A 61 -33.88 -1.38 -14.86
CA SER A 61 -35.23 -0.84 -14.97
C SER A 61 -35.64 -0.01 -13.76
N ASP A 62 -36.69 0.79 -13.96
CA ASP A 62 -37.46 1.47 -12.92
C ASP A 62 -38.15 0.51 -11.96
N ASP A 63 -38.25 -0.78 -12.28
CA ASP A 63 -38.82 -1.78 -11.38
C ASP A 63 -37.84 -2.24 -10.27
N GLY A 64 -36.64 -1.65 -10.22
CA GLY A 64 -35.60 -1.99 -9.24
C GLY A 64 -34.87 -3.30 -9.53
N THR A 65 -35.11 -3.94 -10.67
CA THR A 65 -34.43 -5.18 -11.05
C THR A 65 -33.40 -4.97 -12.15
N VAL A 66 -32.40 -5.85 -12.14
CA VAL A 66 -31.51 -6.06 -13.28
C VAL A 66 -31.81 -7.44 -13.87
N ARG A 67 -32.00 -7.52 -15.17
CA ARG A 67 -32.31 -8.78 -15.86
C ARG A 67 -31.19 -9.18 -16.80
N ILE A 68 -30.91 -10.48 -16.85
CA ILE A 68 -29.91 -11.09 -17.74
C ILE A 68 -30.63 -11.84 -18.85
N TRP A 69 -30.22 -11.58 -20.10
CA TRP A 69 -30.84 -12.15 -21.29
C TRP A 69 -29.81 -12.85 -22.16
N ASP A 70 -30.25 -13.92 -22.80
CA ASP A 70 -29.54 -14.58 -23.90
C ASP A 70 -30.36 -14.34 -25.17
N TYR A 71 -29.76 -13.71 -26.17
CA TYR A 71 -30.46 -13.42 -27.43
C TYR A 71 -30.92 -14.66 -28.19
N THR A 72 -30.32 -15.82 -27.93
CA THR A 72 -30.74 -17.10 -28.50
C THR A 72 -31.95 -17.70 -27.78
N GLN A 73 -32.25 -17.24 -26.56
CA GLN A 73 -33.34 -17.75 -25.73
C GLN A 73 -34.51 -16.76 -25.70
N ASP A 74 -35.73 -17.25 -25.48
CA ASP A 74 -36.91 -16.39 -25.30
C ASP A 74 -37.11 -15.96 -23.84
N ALA A 75 -36.64 -16.79 -22.90
CA ALA A 75 -36.78 -16.54 -21.47
C ALA A 75 -35.63 -15.68 -20.92
N CYS A 76 -35.94 -14.93 -19.86
CA CYS A 76 -34.94 -14.27 -19.02
C CYS A 76 -34.08 -15.34 -18.33
N ILE A 77 -32.75 -15.22 -18.41
CA ILE A 77 -31.84 -16.16 -17.76
C ILE A 77 -31.91 -15.99 -16.24
N ASN A 78 -31.83 -14.74 -15.78
CA ASN A 78 -31.76 -14.42 -14.36
C ASN A 78 -32.36 -13.04 -14.07
N VAL A 79 -32.96 -12.88 -12.88
CA VAL A 79 -33.54 -11.63 -12.38
C VAL A 79 -32.86 -11.28 -11.07
N LEU A 80 -31.97 -10.30 -11.12
CA LEU A 80 -31.24 -9.79 -9.97
C LEU A 80 -32.13 -8.78 -9.25
N SER A 81 -32.58 -9.17 -8.06
CA SER A 81 -33.53 -8.42 -7.23
C SER A 81 -32.87 -7.97 -5.94
N GLY A 82 -33.05 -6.71 -5.54
CA GLY A 82 -32.50 -6.20 -4.29
C GLY A 82 -32.37 -4.68 -4.22
N HIS A 83 -32.30 -4.00 -5.36
CA HIS A 83 -32.45 -2.54 -5.38
C HIS A 83 -33.89 -2.14 -5.03
N THR A 84 -34.03 -1.07 -4.25
CA THR A 84 -35.33 -0.58 -3.77
C THR A 84 -35.84 0.63 -4.57
N ALA A 85 -35.08 1.05 -5.58
CA ALA A 85 -35.37 2.17 -6.44
C ALA A 85 -34.84 1.92 -7.87
N PRO A 86 -35.13 2.80 -8.84
CA PRO A 86 -34.72 2.62 -10.22
C PRO A 86 -33.22 2.37 -10.43
N VAL A 87 -32.91 1.39 -11.28
CA VAL A 87 -31.52 1.07 -11.65
C VAL A 87 -31.10 1.92 -12.86
N ARG A 88 -29.92 2.55 -12.79
CA ARG A 88 -29.36 3.38 -13.87
C ARG A 88 -27.94 2.99 -14.24
N GLY A 89 -27.09 2.72 -13.26
CA GLY A 89 -25.74 2.21 -13.52
C GLY A 89 -25.79 0.73 -13.90
N LEU A 90 -25.14 0.36 -15.00
CA LEU A 90 -24.89 -1.04 -15.38
C LEU A 90 -23.52 -1.18 -16.01
N MET A 91 -22.79 -2.20 -15.59
CA MET A 91 -21.45 -2.49 -16.08
C MET A 91 -21.06 -3.93 -15.77
N TRP A 92 -20.54 -4.62 -16.79
CA TRP A 92 -19.91 -5.93 -16.66
C TRP A 92 -18.43 -5.77 -16.30
N ASN A 93 -17.91 -6.70 -15.51
CA ASN A 93 -16.46 -6.87 -15.40
C ASN A 93 -15.89 -7.41 -16.73
N THR A 94 -14.67 -7.01 -17.08
CA THR A 94 -14.02 -7.37 -18.36
C THR A 94 -13.08 -8.58 -18.25
N GLU A 95 -12.90 -9.16 -17.05
CA GLU A 95 -12.09 -10.35 -16.81
C GLU A 95 -12.89 -11.52 -16.22
N VAL A 96 -13.80 -11.27 -15.28
CA VAL A 96 -14.61 -12.30 -14.60
C VAL A 96 -16.02 -12.35 -15.21
N PRO A 97 -16.40 -13.43 -15.92
CA PRO A 97 -17.61 -13.48 -16.76
C PRO A 97 -18.95 -13.29 -16.02
N TYR A 98 -19.01 -13.67 -14.75
CA TYR A 98 -20.25 -13.63 -13.99
C TYR A 98 -20.45 -12.34 -13.20
N LEU A 99 -19.41 -11.51 -13.03
CA LEU A 99 -19.47 -10.29 -12.22
C LEU A 99 -20.16 -9.16 -12.96
N LEU A 100 -21.28 -8.71 -12.39
CA LEU A 100 -22.04 -7.56 -12.85
C LEU A 100 -22.19 -6.53 -11.74
N ILE A 101 -22.09 -5.25 -12.09
CA ILE A 101 -22.23 -4.14 -11.15
C ILE A 101 -23.41 -3.26 -11.58
N SER A 102 -24.25 -2.89 -10.63
CA SER A 102 -25.36 -1.96 -10.83
C SER A 102 -25.35 -0.80 -9.84
N GLY A 103 -25.78 0.37 -10.32
CA GLY A 103 -25.95 1.59 -9.52
C GLY A 103 -27.40 2.06 -9.58
N SER A 104 -27.94 2.49 -8.46
CA SER A 104 -29.37 2.74 -8.30
C SER A 104 -29.67 4.08 -7.62
N TRP A 105 -30.92 4.51 -7.78
CA TRP A 105 -31.49 5.65 -7.07
C TRP A 105 -31.76 5.38 -5.58
N ASP A 106 -31.50 4.16 -5.10
CA ASP A 106 -31.50 3.83 -3.66
C ASP A 106 -30.15 4.15 -3.00
N TYR A 107 -29.29 4.86 -3.73
CA TYR A 107 -27.97 5.35 -3.32
C TYR A 107 -26.92 4.25 -3.21
N THR A 108 -27.29 3.00 -3.51
CA THR A 108 -26.38 1.86 -3.42
C THR A 108 -25.79 1.49 -4.76
N ILE A 109 -24.60 0.92 -4.69
CA ILE A 109 -24.01 0.12 -5.77
C ILE A 109 -24.06 -1.33 -5.32
N ARG A 110 -24.49 -2.23 -6.20
CA ARG A 110 -24.52 -3.68 -5.92
C ARG A 110 -23.60 -4.42 -6.88
N VAL A 111 -22.90 -5.41 -6.35
CA VAL A 111 -22.08 -6.36 -7.12
C VAL A 111 -22.78 -7.71 -7.09
N TRP A 112 -22.95 -8.31 -8.25
CA TRP A 112 -23.76 -9.50 -8.45
C TRP A 112 -22.95 -10.64 -9.04
N ASP A 113 -23.27 -11.84 -8.58
CA ASP A 113 -22.99 -13.07 -9.30
C ASP A 113 -24.16 -13.42 -10.21
N THR A 114 -23.93 -13.39 -11.53
CA THR A 114 -25.00 -13.67 -12.49
C THR A 114 -25.30 -15.16 -12.67
N ARG A 115 -24.50 -16.07 -12.09
CA ARG A 115 -24.71 -17.54 -12.15
C ARG A 115 -25.98 -17.93 -11.41
N ASP A 116 -26.13 -17.47 -10.18
CA ASP A 116 -27.23 -17.78 -9.27
C ASP A 116 -28.06 -16.55 -8.87
N GLY A 117 -27.59 -15.35 -9.24
CA GLY A 117 -28.27 -14.09 -8.97
C GLY A 117 -27.98 -13.51 -7.59
N THR A 118 -26.98 -14.05 -6.88
CA THR A 118 -26.61 -13.58 -5.55
C THR A 118 -26.00 -12.18 -5.60
N CYS A 119 -26.35 -11.35 -4.60
CA CYS A 119 -25.69 -10.09 -4.38
C CYS A 119 -24.42 -10.35 -3.55
N LEU A 120 -23.26 -10.25 -4.18
CA LEU A 120 -21.96 -10.48 -3.55
C LEU A 120 -21.58 -9.35 -2.61
N ASP A 121 -21.93 -8.11 -2.95
CA ASP A 121 -21.64 -6.93 -2.14
C ASP A 121 -22.66 -5.81 -2.37
N THR A 122 -22.86 -4.96 -1.37
CA THR A 122 -23.66 -3.73 -1.46
C THR A 122 -22.90 -2.57 -0.82
N VAL A 123 -22.55 -1.60 -1.66
CA VAL A 123 -21.79 -0.41 -1.29
C VAL A 123 -22.78 0.73 -0.99
N TYR A 124 -22.76 1.21 0.25
CA TYR A 124 -23.67 2.24 0.80
C TYR A 124 -23.05 3.64 0.86
N ASP A 125 -22.04 3.85 0.02
CA ASP A 125 -21.13 4.96 0.16
C ASP A 125 -21.70 6.29 -0.36
N HIS A 126 -22.45 6.24 -1.46
CA HIS A 126 -23.03 7.43 -2.07
C HIS A 126 -24.20 7.97 -1.25
N GLY A 127 -24.31 9.30 -1.16
CA GLY A 127 -25.37 9.97 -0.41
C GLY A 127 -26.64 10.24 -1.21
N ALA A 128 -26.63 9.91 -2.50
CA ALA A 128 -27.75 10.11 -3.42
C ALA A 128 -27.65 9.17 -4.64
N ASP A 129 -28.59 9.30 -5.58
CA ASP A 129 -28.72 8.48 -6.79
C ASP A 129 -27.39 8.20 -7.51
N VAL A 130 -27.13 6.93 -7.83
CA VAL A 130 -25.96 6.51 -8.62
C VAL A 130 -26.35 6.30 -10.08
N TYR A 131 -25.72 7.03 -11.00
CA TYR A 131 -26.08 6.99 -12.44
C TYR A 131 -25.05 6.27 -13.30
N GLY A 132 -23.77 6.51 -13.02
CA GLY A 132 -22.68 6.09 -13.90
C GLY A 132 -21.76 5.13 -13.20
N LEU A 133 -21.35 4.12 -13.95
CA LEU A 133 -20.34 3.13 -13.57
C LEU A 133 -19.40 2.93 -14.75
N THR A 134 -18.09 2.91 -14.48
CA THR A 134 -17.07 2.58 -15.47
C THR A 134 -15.90 1.84 -14.83
N CYS A 135 -15.20 1.04 -15.64
CA CYS A 135 -13.96 0.36 -15.26
C CYS A 135 -12.77 0.96 -16.00
N HIS A 136 -11.57 0.79 -15.44
CA HIS A 136 -10.33 1.12 -16.13
C HIS A 136 -9.99 0.04 -17.17
N GLN A 137 -9.66 0.45 -18.41
CA GLN A 137 -9.47 -0.48 -19.53
C GLN A 137 -8.35 -1.51 -19.32
N ASN A 138 -7.24 -1.10 -18.70
CA ASN A 138 -6.09 -1.97 -18.44
C ASN A 138 -6.04 -2.48 -16.99
N ARG A 139 -6.98 -2.07 -16.14
CA ARG A 139 -7.03 -2.38 -14.70
C ARG A 139 -8.46 -2.77 -14.36
N PRO A 140 -8.88 -3.97 -14.77
CA PRO A 140 -10.29 -4.39 -14.85
C PRO A 140 -11.01 -4.46 -13.51
N PHE A 141 -10.29 -4.30 -12.40
CA PHE A 141 -10.83 -4.29 -11.04
C PHE A 141 -10.83 -2.89 -10.41
N THR A 142 -10.30 -1.86 -11.08
CA THR A 142 -10.40 -0.46 -10.66
C THR A 142 -11.60 0.21 -11.31
N MET A 143 -12.47 0.76 -10.47
CA MET A 143 -13.81 1.21 -10.86
C MET A 143 -14.02 2.67 -10.47
N ALA A 144 -14.89 3.35 -11.22
CA ALA A 144 -15.37 4.67 -10.89
C ALA A 144 -16.91 4.71 -10.91
N SER A 145 -17.49 5.38 -9.92
CA SER A 145 -18.92 5.66 -9.84
C SER A 145 -19.19 7.16 -9.73
N CYS A 146 -20.33 7.61 -10.24
CA CYS A 146 -20.78 8.99 -10.07
C CYS A 146 -22.22 9.06 -9.55
N SER A 147 -22.48 10.06 -8.70
CA SER A 147 -23.77 10.22 -8.03
C SER A 147 -24.30 11.65 -8.09
N ARG A 148 -25.61 11.80 -7.86
CA ARG A 148 -26.26 13.11 -7.62
C ARG A 148 -25.70 13.84 -6.39
N ASP A 149 -24.97 13.15 -5.52
CA ASP A 149 -24.30 13.72 -4.36
C ASP A 149 -23.11 14.65 -4.70
N SER A 150 -22.90 14.94 -5.99
CA SER A 150 -21.81 15.75 -6.55
C SER A 150 -20.41 15.12 -6.47
N THR A 151 -20.33 13.82 -6.17
CA THR A 151 -19.06 13.09 -6.06
C THR A 151 -18.84 12.09 -7.19
N VAL A 152 -17.55 11.89 -7.52
CA VAL A 152 -17.05 10.72 -8.24
C VAL A 152 -16.21 9.93 -7.26
N ARG A 153 -16.45 8.62 -7.17
CA ARG A 153 -15.70 7.73 -6.27
C ARG A 153 -14.90 6.72 -7.07
N LEU A 154 -13.67 6.49 -6.63
CA LEU A 154 -12.80 5.43 -7.11
C LEU A 154 -12.77 4.31 -6.08
N TRP A 155 -12.93 3.07 -6.54
CA TRP A 155 -12.98 1.91 -5.66
C TRP A 155 -12.50 0.67 -6.41
N SER A 156 -12.27 -0.43 -5.68
CA SER A 156 -11.71 -1.65 -6.23
C SER A 156 -12.55 -2.89 -5.95
N LEU A 157 -12.61 -3.79 -6.92
CA LEU A 157 -13.20 -5.14 -6.81
C LEU A 157 -12.17 -6.20 -6.37
N THR A 158 -10.92 -5.81 -6.08
CA THR A 158 -9.85 -6.74 -5.66
C THR A 158 -10.25 -7.69 -4.54
N PRO A 159 -11.01 -7.29 -3.48
CA PRO A 159 -11.41 -8.22 -2.42
C PRO A 159 -12.21 -9.44 -2.91
N LEU A 160 -12.97 -9.30 -4.01
CA LEU A 160 -13.78 -10.40 -4.59
C LEU A 160 -12.95 -11.37 -5.44
N ILE A 161 -11.76 -10.96 -5.86
CA ILE A 161 -10.84 -11.76 -6.69
C ILE A 161 -9.54 -12.11 -5.97
N SER A 162 -9.43 -11.83 -4.67
CA SER A 162 -8.28 -12.15 -3.86
C SER A 162 -7.74 -13.58 -4.03
N PRO A 163 -8.57 -14.65 -4.15
CA PRO A 163 -8.05 -15.99 -4.39
C PRO A 163 -7.16 -16.11 -5.64
N LEU A 164 -7.44 -15.35 -6.69
CA LEU A 164 -6.63 -15.33 -7.91
C LEU A 164 -5.23 -14.74 -7.66
N LEU A 165 -5.16 -13.67 -6.88
CA LEU A 165 -3.89 -13.03 -6.52
C LEU A 165 -3.03 -13.97 -5.65
N LEU A 166 -3.66 -14.71 -4.74
CA LEU A 166 -2.97 -15.74 -3.95
C LEU A 166 -2.47 -16.90 -4.80
N ASN A 167 -3.29 -17.38 -5.74
CA ASN A 167 -2.88 -18.40 -6.70
C ASN A 167 -1.66 -17.94 -7.52
N ILE A 168 -1.59 -16.65 -7.87
CA ILE A 168 -0.45 -16.06 -8.57
C ILE A 168 0.80 -16.01 -7.66
N LEU A 169 0.65 -15.58 -6.41
CA LEU A 169 1.74 -15.50 -5.41
C LEU A 169 2.35 -16.87 -5.08
N THR A 170 1.49 -17.88 -4.92
CA THR A 170 1.85 -19.26 -4.55
C THR A 170 2.19 -20.14 -5.76
N GLU A 171 2.35 -19.53 -6.95
CA GLU A 171 2.73 -20.21 -8.19
C GLU A 171 1.81 -21.37 -8.61
N GLN A 172 0.52 -21.27 -8.27
CA GLN A 172 -0.48 -22.23 -8.73
C GLN A 172 -0.56 -22.25 -10.27
N PRO A 173 -0.97 -23.38 -10.86
CA PRO A 173 -0.98 -23.56 -12.30
C PRO A 173 -2.07 -22.69 -12.96
N TRP A 174 -1.90 -22.43 -14.26
CA TRP A 174 -2.75 -21.48 -14.99
C TRP A 174 -4.23 -21.81 -14.94
N GLU A 175 -4.63 -23.07 -14.83
CA GLU A 175 -6.03 -23.50 -14.78
C GLU A 175 -6.78 -22.94 -13.56
N LYS A 176 -6.06 -22.61 -12.48
CA LYS A 176 -6.61 -21.96 -11.29
C LYS A 176 -6.63 -20.42 -11.36
N ILE A 177 -6.07 -19.84 -12.43
CA ILE A 177 -5.92 -18.38 -12.58
C ILE A 177 -6.69 -17.89 -13.82
N ILE A 178 -6.45 -18.52 -14.97
CA ILE A 178 -7.02 -18.17 -16.27
C ILE A 178 -7.84 -19.35 -16.79
N GLY A 179 -9.09 -19.07 -17.14
CA GLY A 179 -10.05 -20.07 -17.59
C GLY A 179 -10.80 -19.67 -18.87
N ASN A 180 -11.79 -20.48 -19.19
CA ASN A 180 -12.80 -20.16 -20.19
C ASN A 180 -14.11 -19.73 -19.50
N THR A 181 -15.01 -19.13 -20.26
CA THR A 181 -16.30 -18.69 -19.73
C THR A 181 -17.13 -19.84 -19.18
N ASP A 182 -17.07 -21.01 -19.80
CA ASP A 182 -17.93 -22.14 -19.44
C ASP A 182 -17.58 -22.69 -18.06
N THR A 183 -16.29 -22.84 -17.76
CA THR A 183 -15.79 -23.25 -16.44
C THR A 183 -16.04 -22.20 -15.37
N ALA A 184 -15.85 -20.91 -15.71
CA ALA A 184 -16.08 -19.81 -14.78
C ALA A 184 -17.57 -19.59 -14.44
N MET A 185 -18.48 -20.00 -15.31
CA MET A 185 -19.93 -19.85 -15.14
C MET A 185 -20.58 -20.99 -14.35
N VAL A 186 -19.83 -22.03 -13.94
CA VAL A 186 -20.36 -23.09 -13.07
C VAL A 186 -20.67 -22.51 -11.68
N PRO A 187 -21.90 -22.65 -11.15
CA PRO A 187 -22.23 -22.16 -9.81
C PRO A 187 -21.29 -22.75 -8.74
N GLY A 188 -20.78 -21.89 -7.85
CA GLY A 188 -19.86 -22.29 -6.79
C GLY A 188 -18.39 -22.49 -7.22
N SER A 189 -18.05 -22.35 -8.51
CA SER A 189 -16.65 -22.38 -8.94
C SER A 189 -15.88 -21.15 -8.44
N PRO A 190 -14.57 -21.27 -8.15
CA PRO A 190 -13.73 -20.13 -7.82
C PRO A 190 -13.65 -19.13 -8.99
N PRO A 191 -13.30 -17.86 -8.72
CA PRO A 191 -13.13 -16.86 -9.77
C PRO A 191 -12.01 -17.28 -10.74
N LEU A 192 -12.24 -17.07 -12.04
CA LEU A 192 -11.26 -17.30 -13.11
C LEU A 192 -11.21 -16.08 -14.05
N LEU A 193 -10.00 -15.71 -14.46
CA LEU A 193 -9.78 -14.64 -15.44
C LEU A 193 -10.00 -15.18 -16.85
N CYS A 194 -10.91 -14.56 -17.59
CA CYS A 194 -11.31 -14.97 -18.93
C CYS A 194 -11.14 -13.84 -19.96
N GLY A 195 -10.70 -12.67 -19.53
CA GLY A 195 -10.65 -11.47 -20.35
C GLY A 195 -9.40 -11.33 -21.18
N LYS A 196 -9.37 -10.24 -21.94
CA LYS A 196 -8.29 -9.95 -22.86
C LYS A 196 -6.98 -9.63 -22.12
N VAL A 197 -7.06 -8.88 -21.01
CA VAL A 197 -5.86 -8.41 -20.30
C VAL A 197 -5.09 -9.59 -19.74
N SER A 198 -5.76 -10.52 -19.06
CA SER A 198 -5.10 -11.72 -18.51
C SER A 198 -4.55 -12.66 -19.59
N ARG A 199 -5.27 -12.81 -20.72
CA ARG A 199 -4.83 -13.64 -21.85
C ARG A 199 -3.62 -13.05 -22.56
N ASP A 200 -3.59 -11.73 -22.78
CA ASP A 200 -2.46 -11.04 -23.37
C ASP A 200 -1.22 -11.18 -22.46
N ILE A 201 -1.39 -11.03 -21.13
CA ILE A 201 -0.33 -11.30 -20.15
C ILE A 201 0.21 -12.72 -20.27
N LYS A 202 -0.67 -13.74 -20.30
CA LYS A 202 -0.26 -15.14 -20.43
C LYS A 202 0.51 -15.38 -21.73
N GLN A 203 0.01 -14.87 -22.86
CA GLN A 203 0.68 -15.02 -24.16
C GLN A 203 2.07 -14.39 -24.19
N GLU A 204 2.25 -13.23 -23.57
CA GLU A 204 3.57 -12.60 -23.47
C GLU A 204 4.50 -13.36 -22.52
N LEU A 205 3.99 -13.92 -21.42
CA LEU A 205 4.78 -14.76 -20.51
C LEU A 205 5.23 -16.06 -21.17
N ASP A 206 4.35 -16.72 -21.92
CA ASP A 206 4.65 -17.99 -22.61
C ASP A 206 5.73 -17.83 -23.71
N LYS A 207 5.97 -16.60 -24.20
CA LYS A 207 7.04 -16.29 -25.17
C LYS A 207 8.42 -16.13 -24.52
N LEU A 208 8.49 -15.95 -23.20
CA LEU A 208 9.75 -15.63 -22.52
C LEU A 208 10.50 -16.90 -22.11
N SER A 209 11.84 -16.87 -22.29
CA SER A 209 12.75 -17.95 -21.91
C SER A 209 13.53 -17.68 -20.61
N GLY A 210 13.26 -16.57 -19.92
CA GLY A 210 13.97 -16.10 -18.71
C GLY A 210 13.12 -16.16 -17.43
N ASP A 211 13.39 -15.28 -16.46
CA ASP A 211 12.63 -15.19 -15.20
C ASP A 211 11.16 -14.78 -15.46
N VAL A 212 10.30 -15.80 -15.58
CA VAL A 212 8.86 -15.67 -15.79
C VAL A 212 8.17 -15.18 -14.51
N ARG A 213 8.70 -15.52 -13.32
CA ARG A 213 8.03 -15.25 -12.04
C ARG A 213 7.98 -13.75 -11.77
N ALA A 214 9.10 -13.04 -11.86
CA ALA A 214 9.14 -11.61 -11.58
C ALA A 214 8.21 -10.81 -12.52
N LYS A 215 8.18 -11.16 -13.80
CA LYS A 215 7.29 -10.51 -14.79
C LYS A 215 5.81 -10.89 -14.59
N LYS A 216 5.52 -12.14 -14.22
CA LYS A 216 4.16 -12.58 -13.86
C LYS A 216 3.63 -11.76 -12.68
N LEU A 217 4.42 -11.65 -11.60
CA LEU A 217 4.05 -10.85 -10.43
C LEU A 217 3.89 -9.36 -10.77
N ARG A 218 4.79 -8.80 -11.59
CA ARG A 218 4.67 -7.43 -12.10
C ARG A 218 3.34 -7.17 -12.81
N TRP A 219 3.07 -7.92 -13.88
CA TRP A 219 1.94 -7.62 -14.75
C TRP A 219 0.59 -7.87 -14.07
N PHE A 220 0.47 -8.90 -13.23
CA PHE A 220 -0.76 -9.12 -12.47
C PHE A 220 -0.95 -8.12 -11.33
N SER A 221 0.10 -7.76 -10.61
CA SER A 221 -0.04 -6.72 -9.58
C SER A 221 -0.38 -5.34 -10.18
N GLU A 222 0.13 -4.99 -11.36
CA GLU A 222 -0.32 -3.81 -12.11
C GLU A 222 -1.78 -3.94 -12.57
N CYS A 223 -2.24 -5.13 -12.96
CA CYS A 223 -3.63 -5.37 -13.36
C CYS A 223 -4.62 -5.15 -12.18
N PHE A 224 -4.24 -5.57 -10.97
CA PHE A 224 -5.09 -5.53 -9.79
C PHE A 224 -4.94 -4.28 -8.92
N SER A 225 -3.81 -3.60 -8.97
CA SER A 225 -3.57 -2.38 -8.19
C SER A 225 -4.22 -1.15 -8.85
N PRO A 226 -4.79 -0.22 -8.06
CA PRO A 226 -5.23 1.06 -8.58
C PRO A 226 -4.05 1.86 -9.14
N PRO A 227 -4.30 2.87 -10.00
CA PRO A 227 -3.25 3.78 -10.46
C PRO A 227 -2.73 4.61 -9.28
N GLY A 228 -1.64 4.18 -8.67
CA GLY A 228 -1.06 4.79 -7.47
C GLY A 228 0.47 4.76 -7.43
N GLY A 229 1.12 4.58 -8.58
CA GLY A 229 2.58 4.48 -8.68
C GLY A 229 3.13 3.06 -8.72
N SER A 230 2.28 2.02 -8.77
CA SER A 230 2.74 0.61 -8.82
C SER A 230 3.64 0.31 -10.01
N SER A 231 3.41 0.93 -11.17
CA SER A 231 4.31 0.81 -12.33
C SER A 231 5.69 1.42 -12.06
N ASN A 232 5.74 2.59 -11.43
CA ASN A 232 6.99 3.24 -11.05
C ASN A 232 7.74 2.43 -9.99
N LEU A 233 7.00 1.85 -9.04
CA LEU A 233 7.54 0.94 -8.03
C LEU A 233 8.27 -0.22 -8.73
N TRP A 234 7.60 -0.92 -9.63
CA TRP A 234 8.23 -2.03 -10.37
C TRP A 234 9.42 -1.59 -11.19
N ASP A 235 9.35 -0.45 -11.88
CA ASP A 235 10.50 0.07 -12.63
C ASP A 235 11.73 0.25 -11.73
N LEU A 236 11.56 0.79 -10.51
CA LEU A 236 12.65 0.94 -9.54
C LEU A 236 13.21 -0.40 -9.07
N VAL A 237 12.35 -1.39 -8.86
CA VAL A 237 12.73 -2.74 -8.40
C VAL A 237 13.59 -3.45 -9.43
N PHE A 238 13.20 -3.34 -10.69
CA PHE A 238 13.99 -3.88 -11.79
C PHE A 238 15.35 -3.19 -11.90
N VAL A 239 15.42 -1.87 -11.65
CA VAL A 239 16.71 -1.14 -11.61
C VAL A 239 17.59 -1.64 -10.45
N ILE A 240 17.00 -1.89 -9.27
CA ILE A 240 17.73 -2.43 -8.10
C ILE A 240 18.27 -3.84 -8.42
N ASN A 241 17.46 -4.68 -9.06
CA ASN A 241 17.83 -6.03 -9.48
C ASN A 241 18.77 -6.06 -10.71
N GLY A 242 19.22 -4.90 -11.21
CA GLY A 242 20.23 -4.80 -12.27
C GLY A 242 19.70 -5.03 -13.69
N GLN A 243 18.42 -4.77 -13.95
CA GLN A 243 17.88 -4.78 -15.31
C GLN A 243 18.57 -3.72 -16.18
N ASP A 244 18.77 -4.05 -17.46
CA ASP A 244 19.39 -3.15 -18.43
C ASP A 244 18.57 -1.85 -18.65
N ASP A 245 19.26 -0.70 -18.60
CA ASP A 245 18.67 0.65 -18.71
C ASP A 245 17.77 0.81 -19.96
N SER A 246 18.13 0.10 -21.05
CA SER A 246 17.45 0.16 -22.34
C SER A 246 16.01 -0.37 -22.30
N LEU A 247 15.69 -1.20 -21.31
CA LEU A 247 14.39 -1.86 -21.17
C LEU A 247 13.40 -1.06 -20.31
N LEU A 248 13.82 0.10 -19.77
CA LEU A 248 12.95 0.97 -18.98
C LEU A 248 11.94 1.71 -19.87
N PRO A 249 10.68 1.87 -19.42
CA PRO A 249 9.67 2.56 -20.20
C PRO A 249 9.98 4.06 -20.31
N ALA A 250 9.57 4.70 -21.40
CA ALA A 250 9.74 6.15 -21.58
C ALA A 250 9.03 6.98 -20.50
N SER A 251 8.03 6.41 -19.81
CA SER A 251 7.35 7.03 -18.67
C SER A 251 8.17 7.04 -17.38
N TYR A 252 9.27 6.29 -17.29
CA TYR A 252 10.11 6.22 -16.09
C TYR A 252 10.62 7.61 -15.65
N SER A 253 10.97 8.48 -16.61
CA SER A 253 11.43 9.85 -16.34
C SER A 253 10.37 10.78 -15.75
N LYS A 254 9.09 10.39 -15.82
CA LYS A 254 7.96 11.16 -15.25
C LYS A 254 7.67 10.80 -13.79
N GLY A 255 8.21 9.70 -13.29
CA GLY A 255 8.04 9.23 -11.92
C GLY A 255 9.24 9.51 -11.02
N VAL A 256 9.24 8.90 -9.84
CA VAL A 256 10.40 8.85 -8.94
C VAL A 256 11.49 8.01 -9.61
N MET A 257 12.65 8.62 -9.87
CA MET A 257 13.79 7.94 -10.50
C MET A 257 14.79 7.48 -9.45
N HIS A 258 15.41 6.33 -9.71
CA HIS A 258 16.54 5.84 -8.95
C HIS A 258 17.74 6.80 -9.02
N MET A 259 18.48 6.96 -7.91
CA MET A 259 19.64 7.87 -7.81
C MET A 259 20.66 7.65 -8.94
N LYS A 260 20.92 6.38 -9.29
CA LYS A 260 21.81 5.97 -10.40
C LYS A 260 21.43 6.64 -11.74
N HIS A 261 20.13 6.77 -12.03
CA HIS A 261 19.63 7.29 -13.30
C HIS A 261 19.34 8.78 -13.24
N LEU A 262 18.94 9.31 -12.07
CA LEU A 262 18.59 10.71 -11.89
C LEU A 262 19.71 11.64 -12.36
N VAL A 263 20.95 11.39 -11.94
CA VAL A 263 22.10 12.22 -12.32
C VAL A 263 22.40 12.12 -13.82
N LYS A 264 22.39 10.90 -14.37
CA LYS A 264 22.64 10.63 -15.80
C LYS A 264 21.59 11.30 -16.68
N PHE A 265 20.32 11.13 -16.34
CA PHE A 265 19.18 11.67 -17.08
C PHE A 265 19.18 13.19 -17.07
N LYS A 266 19.28 13.81 -15.89
CA LYS A 266 19.31 15.27 -15.77
C LYS A 266 20.54 15.89 -16.42
N THR A 267 21.67 15.19 -16.40
CA THR A 267 22.87 15.62 -17.14
C THR A 267 22.63 15.56 -18.66
N SER A 268 21.98 14.50 -19.17
CA SER A 268 21.61 14.37 -20.58
C SER A 268 20.60 15.43 -21.02
N GLU A 269 19.58 15.69 -20.21
CA GLU A 269 18.57 16.75 -20.44
C GLU A 269 19.24 18.14 -20.53
N ALA A 270 20.15 18.43 -19.61
CA ALA A 270 20.94 19.66 -19.66
C ALA A 270 21.85 19.71 -20.91
N GLN A 271 22.46 18.59 -21.29
CA GLN A 271 23.25 18.50 -22.52
C GLN A 271 22.40 18.73 -23.77
N GLU A 272 21.22 18.14 -23.88
CA GLU A 272 20.30 18.35 -25.02
C GLU A 272 19.91 19.82 -25.16
N LEU A 273 19.55 20.47 -24.04
CA LEU A 273 19.27 21.91 -24.02
C LEU A 273 20.45 22.76 -24.51
N THR A 274 21.69 22.30 -24.29
CA THR A 274 22.90 22.97 -24.81
C THR A 274 23.27 22.59 -26.25
N ILE A 275 22.94 21.37 -26.71
CA ILE A 275 23.42 20.79 -27.98
C ILE A 275 22.53 21.19 -29.17
N VAL A 276 21.27 21.58 -28.97
CA VAL A 276 20.36 21.97 -30.08
C VAL A 276 20.93 23.17 -30.85
N LYS A 277 21.77 22.85 -31.83
CA LYS A 277 22.35 23.76 -32.82
C LYS A 277 21.31 23.99 -33.91
N MET A 278 20.87 25.24 -34.02
CA MET A 278 20.42 25.90 -35.26
C MET A 278 19.59 25.02 -36.21
N SER A 279 18.38 24.64 -35.82
CA SER A 279 17.36 24.40 -36.86
C SER A 279 17.09 25.75 -37.52
N LYS A 280 17.55 25.92 -38.77
CA LYS A 280 17.21 27.06 -39.65
C LYS A 280 15.71 27.14 -39.97
N PHE A 281 14.92 26.14 -39.58
CA PHE A 281 13.47 26.19 -39.64
C PHE A 281 12.93 26.71 -38.30
N GLY A 282 12.34 27.90 -38.38
CA GLY A 282 11.81 28.65 -37.25
C GLY A 282 10.97 27.78 -36.33
N GLY A 283 11.33 27.78 -35.04
CA GLY A 283 10.43 27.31 -34.01
C GLY A 283 9.14 28.13 -34.09
N GLY A 284 8.01 27.44 -34.17
CA GLY A 284 6.69 28.08 -34.19
C GLY A 284 6.50 29.02 -33.00
N ILE A 285 5.50 29.89 -33.11
CA ILE A 285 5.07 30.82 -32.06
C ILE A 285 4.92 30.03 -30.75
N GLY A 286 5.84 30.23 -29.80
CA GLY A 286 5.87 29.53 -28.50
C GLY A 286 7.09 28.66 -28.20
N ALA A 287 8.06 28.49 -29.12
CA ALA A 287 9.29 27.75 -28.80
C ALA A 287 10.27 28.59 -27.94
N PRO A 288 10.84 28.03 -26.85
CA PRO A 288 11.70 28.78 -25.93
C PRO A 288 12.96 29.28 -26.64
N SER A 289 13.34 30.53 -26.34
CA SER A 289 14.49 31.21 -26.93
C SER A 289 15.81 30.53 -26.54
N LYS A 290 16.87 30.77 -27.32
CA LYS A 290 18.20 30.22 -27.01
C LYS A 290 18.66 30.59 -25.60
N GLU A 291 18.36 31.82 -25.18
CA GLU A 291 18.73 32.33 -23.85
C GLU A 291 17.96 31.60 -22.74
N GLU A 292 16.66 31.33 -22.94
CA GLU A 292 15.82 30.59 -21.98
C GLU A 292 16.30 29.14 -21.82
N ARG A 293 16.63 28.44 -22.91
CA ARG A 293 17.13 27.05 -22.85
C ARG A 293 18.48 26.94 -22.15
N LEU A 294 19.38 27.90 -22.39
CA LEU A 294 20.67 27.94 -21.71
C LEU A 294 20.53 28.27 -20.22
N LYS A 295 19.57 29.12 -19.84
CA LYS A 295 19.23 29.38 -18.43
C LYS A 295 18.67 28.12 -17.77
N GLU A 296 17.76 27.41 -18.43
CA GLU A 296 17.18 26.15 -17.95
C GLU A 296 18.26 25.07 -17.79
N ALA A 297 19.16 24.91 -18.77
CA ALA A 297 20.31 23.99 -18.68
C ALA A 297 21.24 24.36 -17.52
N ALA A 298 21.53 25.65 -17.35
CA ALA A 298 22.36 26.14 -16.25
C ALA A 298 21.72 25.81 -14.89
N GLU A 299 20.42 26.05 -14.74
CA GLU A 299 19.68 25.73 -13.53
C GLU A 299 19.71 24.23 -13.21
N ILE A 300 19.57 23.36 -14.22
CA ILE A 300 19.70 21.90 -14.04
C ILE A 300 21.11 21.54 -13.55
N HIS A 301 22.17 22.07 -14.18
CA HIS A 301 23.55 21.81 -13.73
C HIS A 301 23.83 22.31 -12.31
N LEU A 302 23.24 23.45 -11.92
CA LEU A 302 23.34 23.98 -10.56
C LEU A 302 22.68 23.02 -9.56
N ARG A 303 21.46 22.55 -9.85
CA ARG A 303 20.73 21.57 -9.02
C ARG A 303 21.48 20.24 -8.89
N LEU A 304 22.21 19.83 -9.92
CA LEU A 304 23.08 18.63 -9.90
C LEU A 304 24.39 18.81 -9.14
N GLY A 305 24.68 20.00 -8.59
CA GLY A 305 25.96 20.31 -7.96
C GLY A 305 27.13 20.44 -8.94
N GLN A 306 26.86 20.49 -10.25
CA GLN A 306 27.88 20.71 -11.30
C GLN A 306 28.15 22.21 -11.47
N ILE A 307 28.62 22.84 -10.39
CA ILE A 307 28.77 24.31 -10.29
C ILE A 307 29.68 24.87 -11.39
N GLN A 308 30.76 24.15 -11.75
CA GLN A 308 31.65 24.58 -12.82
C GLN A 308 30.91 24.74 -14.16
N ARG A 309 30.02 23.81 -14.50
CA ARG A 309 29.26 23.83 -15.76
C ARG A 309 28.21 24.94 -15.74
N TYR A 310 27.57 25.17 -14.59
CA TYR A 310 26.71 26.33 -14.38
C TYR A 310 27.46 27.65 -14.64
N CYS A 311 28.64 27.84 -14.03
CA CYS A 311 29.45 29.04 -14.22
C CYS A 311 29.81 29.27 -15.69
N GLU A 312 30.16 28.20 -16.43
CA GLU A 312 30.44 28.28 -17.87
C GLU A 312 29.22 28.74 -18.68
N LEU A 313 28.04 28.19 -18.43
CA LEU A 313 26.80 28.57 -19.12
C LEU A 313 26.36 30.00 -18.77
N MET A 314 26.52 30.42 -17.51
CA MET A 314 26.22 31.79 -17.09
C MET A 314 27.17 32.81 -17.74
N VAL A 315 28.42 32.42 -17.98
CA VAL A 315 29.37 33.23 -18.78
C VAL A 315 28.94 33.33 -20.24
N GLU A 316 28.48 32.24 -20.85
CA GLU A 316 27.94 32.26 -22.23
C GLU A 316 26.69 33.15 -22.35
N LEU A 317 25.90 33.26 -21.27
CA LEU A 317 24.75 34.16 -21.14
C LEU A 317 25.14 35.61 -20.80
N GLY A 318 26.43 35.92 -20.59
CA GLY A 318 26.91 37.24 -20.19
C GLY A 318 26.64 37.61 -18.71
N GLN A 319 26.14 36.69 -17.90
CA GLN A 319 25.78 36.90 -16.50
C GLN A 319 26.97 36.60 -15.55
N TRP A 320 28.04 37.37 -15.72
CA TRP A 320 29.33 37.17 -15.03
C TRP A 320 29.23 37.25 -13.50
N GLU A 321 28.44 38.18 -12.98
CA GLU A 321 28.28 38.36 -11.53
C GLU A 321 27.71 37.11 -10.86
N LYS A 322 26.70 36.49 -11.48
CA LYS A 322 26.09 35.23 -11.00
C LYS A 322 27.04 34.04 -11.12
N ALA A 323 27.89 34.01 -12.14
CA ALA A 323 28.91 32.96 -12.27
C ALA A 323 29.98 33.10 -11.19
N LEU A 324 30.42 34.33 -10.91
CA LEU A 324 31.49 34.64 -9.96
C LEU A 324 31.07 34.50 -8.50
N SER A 325 29.80 34.72 -8.17
CA SER A 325 29.29 34.54 -6.81
C SER A 325 29.29 33.07 -6.37
N VAL A 326 29.06 32.13 -7.30
CA VAL A 326 28.99 30.68 -7.00
C VAL A 326 30.32 29.96 -7.28
N ALA A 327 31.22 30.55 -8.07
CA ALA A 327 32.51 29.95 -8.43
C ALA A 327 33.43 29.54 -7.26
N PRO A 328 33.41 30.17 -6.06
CA PRO A 328 34.15 29.65 -4.90
C PRO A 328 33.69 28.26 -4.47
N GLY A 329 32.41 27.90 -4.72
CA GLY A 329 31.87 26.57 -4.46
C GLY A 329 32.44 25.45 -5.33
N VAL A 330 33.15 25.78 -6.42
CA VAL A 330 33.96 24.82 -7.18
C VAL A 330 35.35 24.68 -6.55
N SER A 331 36.04 25.82 -6.41
CA SER A 331 37.29 25.99 -5.67
C SER A 331 37.75 27.44 -5.78
N MET A 332 38.55 27.91 -4.82
CA MET A 332 39.20 29.23 -4.90
C MET A 332 40.13 29.37 -6.12
N LYS A 333 40.72 28.26 -6.59
CA LYS A 333 41.54 28.24 -7.81
C LYS A 333 40.71 28.48 -9.07
N TYR A 334 39.53 27.87 -9.15
CA TYR A 334 38.60 28.09 -10.26
C TYR A 334 38.06 29.52 -10.26
N TRP A 335 37.62 30.02 -9.10
CA TRP A 335 37.17 31.41 -8.94
C TRP A 335 38.24 32.40 -9.42
N LYS A 336 39.50 32.23 -9.00
CA LYS A 336 40.61 33.11 -9.43
C LYS A 336 40.80 33.09 -10.95
N LYS A 337 40.72 31.91 -11.60
CA LYS A 337 40.80 31.79 -13.07
C LYS A 337 39.63 32.47 -13.78
N LEU A 338 38.42 32.34 -13.24
CA LEU A 338 37.21 32.93 -13.82
C LEU A 338 37.22 34.46 -13.71
N MET A 339 37.66 34.99 -12.56
CA MET A 339 37.90 36.41 -12.32
C MET A 339 38.95 36.97 -13.29
N GLN A 340 40.07 36.27 -13.49
CA GLN A 340 41.10 36.65 -14.46
C GLN A 340 40.53 36.69 -15.89
N ARG A 341 39.72 35.69 -16.28
CA ARG A 341 39.08 35.65 -17.59
C ARG A 341 38.12 36.84 -17.82
N ARG A 342 37.36 37.25 -16.80
CA ARG A 342 36.49 38.43 -16.87
C ARG A 342 37.29 39.72 -16.96
N ALA A 343 38.33 39.84 -16.15
CA ALA A 343 39.23 40.98 -16.19
C ALA A 343 39.87 41.14 -17.58
N ASP A 344 40.37 40.03 -18.16
CA ASP A 344 40.97 40.04 -19.50
C ASP A 344 39.95 40.47 -20.58
N GLN A 345 38.68 40.04 -20.48
CA GLN A 345 37.62 40.49 -21.39
C GLN A 345 37.35 42.00 -21.25
N LEU A 346 37.16 42.50 -20.03
CA LEU A 346 36.85 43.90 -19.77
C LEU A 346 38.01 44.83 -20.14
N MET A 347 39.25 44.39 -19.93
CA MET A 347 40.44 45.12 -20.37
C MET A 347 40.55 45.18 -21.90
N ALA A 348 40.16 44.12 -22.60
CA ALA A 348 40.08 44.14 -24.07
C ALA A 348 38.99 45.07 -24.61
N GLU A 349 37.92 45.26 -23.85
CA GLU A 349 36.82 46.21 -24.13
C GLU A 349 37.12 47.64 -23.66
N ASP A 350 38.31 47.88 -23.08
CA ASP A 350 38.74 49.16 -22.50
C ASP A 350 37.78 49.68 -21.42
N ASN A 351 37.24 48.78 -20.58
CA ASN A 351 36.32 49.12 -19.49
C ASN A 351 37.03 49.15 -18.12
N ASP A 352 36.85 50.25 -17.37
CA ASP A 352 37.39 50.47 -16.03
C ASP A 352 36.85 49.47 -14.98
N ASP A 353 35.72 48.82 -15.28
CA ASP A 353 35.15 47.75 -14.46
C ASP A 353 36.10 46.56 -14.29
N ALA A 354 37.19 46.45 -15.05
CA ALA A 354 38.22 45.42 -14.87
C ALA A 354 39.03 45.57 -13.56
N ILE A 355 39.14 46.79 -13.02
CA ILE A 355 40.03 47.13 -11.89
C ILE A 355 39.72 46.31 -10.63
N PRO A 356 38.45 46.21 -10.15
CA PRO A 356 38.12 45.40 -8.98
C PRO A 356 38.49 43.92 -9.15
N TYR A 357 38.37 43.36 -10.36
CA TYR A 357 38.68 41.96 -10.63
C TYR A 357 40.19 41.67 -10.57
N CYS A 358 41.02 42.58 -11.08
CA CYS A 358 42.47 42.48 -11.00
C CYS A 358 43.00 42.62 -9.56
N ILE A 359 42.41 43.52 -8.77
CA ILE A 359 42.74 43.69 -7.35
C ILE A 359 42.38 42.42 -6.57
N ALA A 360 41.17 41.90 -6.76
CA ALA A 360 40.68 40.72 -6.07
C ALA A 360 41.50 39.44 -6.37
N THR A 361 42.09 39.35 -7.57
CA THR A 361 42.96 38.23 -7.97
C THR A 361 44.43 38.42 -7.58
N GLY A 362 44.81 39.63 -7.14
CA GLY A 362 46.19 39.99 -6.80
C GLY A 362 47.12 40.07 -8.01
N ASP A 363 46.58 40.20 -9.23
CA ASP A 363 47.37 40.23 -10.47
C ASP A 363 47.80 41.67 -10.81
N ILE A 364 48.65 42.22 -9.94
CA ILE A 364 49.10 43.62 -9.98
C ILE A 364 49.85 43.93 -11.29
N LYS A 365 50.59 42.96 -11.83
CA LYS A 365 51.34 43.11 -13.08
C LYS A 365 50.46 43.40 -14.29
N LYS A 366 49.33 42.68 -14.42
CA LYS A 366 48.37 42.92 -15.51
C LYS A 366 47.70 44.28 -15.38
N LEU A 367 47.34 44.68 -14.18
CA LEU A 367 46.74 45.99 -13.91
C LEU A 367 47.71 47.14 -14.24
N VAL A 368 48.99 47.00 -13.86
CA VAL A 368 50.04 47.95 -14.22
C VAL A 368 50.20 48.01 -15.74
N ALA A 369 50.23 46.87 -16.44
CA ALA A 369 50.30 46.86 -17.91
C ALA A 369 49.09 47.52 -18.59
N PHE A 370 47.87 47.31 -18.07
CA PHE A 370 46.65 47.97 -18.53
C PHE A 370 46.74 49.49 -18.39
N PHE A 371 47.11 49.99 -17.19
CA PHE A 371 47.31 51.43 -16.97
C PHE A 371 48.50 52.02 -17.73
N THR A 372 49.61 51.29 -17.89
CA THR A 372 50.77 51.72 -18.68
C THR A 372 50.40 51.85 -20.16
N SER A 373 49.57 50.95 -20.70
CA SER A 373 49.09 51.02 -22.10
C SER A 373 48.20 52.26 -22.36
N ARG A 374 47.49 52.75 -21.33
CA ARG A 374 46.77 54.03 -21.33
C ARG A 374 47.63 55.24 -20.97
N GLY A 375 48.93 55.05 -20.73
CA GLY A 375 49.87 56.12 -20.35
C GLY A 375 49.73 56.60 -18.90
N GLN A 376 49.06 55.84 -18.03
CA GLN A 376 48.68 56.28 -16.67
C GLN A 376 49.64 55.84 -15.56
N LEU A 377 50.53 54.85 -15.72
CA LEU A 377 51.47 54.40 -14.65
C LEU A 377 52.81 53.77 -15.15
N GLY A 378 53.86 53.85 -14.31
CA GLY A 378 55.21 53.27 -14.47
C GLY A 378 55.51 52.06 -13.55
N PRO A 379 56.65 51.33 -13.72
CA PRO A 379 56.76 49.90 -13.40
C PRO A 379 57.14 49.58 -11.94
N PHE A 380 56.55 48.50 -11.37
CA PHE A 380 56.96 47.90 -10.08
C PHE A 380 56.70 46.38 -10.00
N THR A 381 57.50 45.67 -9.18
CA THR A 381 57.70 44.21 -9.14
C THR A 381 57.14 43.48 -7.89
N ASP A 382 56.45 42.35 -8.15
CA ASP A 382 56.16 41.09 -7.40
C ASP A 382 56.26 40.92 -5.86
N ARG A 383 55.32 40.14 -5.29
CA ARG A 383 55.58 38.85 -4.58
C ARG A 383 54.33 37.99 -4.26
N ASN A 384 54.59 36.73 -3.92
CA ASN A 384 53.82 35.48 -4.12
C ASN A 384 52.66 35.10 -3.16
N SER A 385 51.94 34.08 -3.64
CA SER A 385 50.77 33.32 -3.16
C SER A 385 50.84 32.56 -1.83
N HIS A 386 49.66 32.24 -1.26
CA HIS A 386 49.41 31.00 -0.52
C HIS A 386 48.11 30.30 -0.95
N THR A 387 48.16 28.97 -1.01
CA THR A 387 47.06 28.03 -1.29
C THR A 387 46.73 27.24 -0.04
N THR A 388 45.46 26.96 0.20
CA THR A 388 45.01 25.88 1.10
C THR A 388 44.12 24.90 0.34
N ASN A 389 44.32 23.62 0.63
CA ASN A 389 43.63 22.47 0.06
C ASN A 389 42.25 22.31 0.71
N ASP A 390 41.26 21.86 -0.08
CA ASP A 390 39.96 21.42 0.43
C ASP A 390 39.69 19.96 0.04
N VAL A 391 39.03 19.28 0.97
CA VAL A 391 38.75 17.84 1.05
C VAL A 391 37.37 17.52 0.44
N ASP A 392 37.22 16.29 -0.04
CA ASP A 392 36.11 15.67 -0.79
C ASP A 392 34.66 16.05 -0.40
N ASN A 393 33.95 16.72 -1.33
CA ASN A 393 32.52 17.09 -1.22
C ASN A 393 31.52 15.95 -1.54
N ARG A 394 31.95 14.76 -1.98
CA ARG A 394 31.02 13.73 -2.52
C ARG A 394 30.17 13.00 -1.48
N GLN A 395 30.67 12.79 -0.26
CA GLN A 395 29.93 12.04 0.77
C GLN A 395 28.76 12.85 1.36
N GLN A 396 28.87 14.18 1.38
CA GLN A 396 27.84 15.07 1.94
C GLN A 396 26.57 15.12 1.07
N TYR A 397 26.70 15.00 -0.25
CA TYR A 397 25.54 14.99 -1.16
C TYR A 397 24.70 13.71 -1.05
N GLN A 398 25.34 12.57 -0.79
CA GLN A 398 24.62 11.30 -0.63
C GLN A 398 23.74 11.33 0.63
N SER A 399 24.27 11.80 1.77
CA SER A 399 23.48 11.88 3.01
C SER A 399 22.30 12.86 2.90
N LEU A 400 22.48 13.99 2.21
CA LEU A 400 21.40 14.94 1.91
C LEU A 400 20.28 14.29 1.08
N LEU A 401 20.61 13.52 0.04
CA LEU A 401 19.59 12.85 -0.77
C LEU A 401 18.80 11.82 0.04
N HIS A 402 19.47 11.03 0.88
CA HIS A 402 18.79 10.08 1.76
C HIS A 402 17.80 10.78 2.70
N ASN A 403 18.18 11.93 3.26
CA ASN A 403 17.31 12.71 4.14
C ASN A 403 16.09 13.28 3.39
N VAL A 404 16.30 13.87 2.21
CA VAL A 404 15.20 14.42 1.39
C VAL A 404 14.23 13.32 0.97
N CYS A 405 14.74 12.16 0.52
CA CYS A 405 13.89 11.03 0.15
C CYS A 405 13.12 10.48 1.35
N LYS A 406 13.71 10.52 2.56
CA LYS A 406 13.02 10.12 3.79
C LYS A 406 11.88 11.10 4.14
N GLU A 407 12.15 12.40 4.16
CA GLU A 407 11.13 13.42 4.44
C GLU A 407 9.99 13.39 3.40
N LEU A 408 10.34 13.23 2.13
CA LEU A 408 9.36 13.11 1.05
C LEU A 408 8.53 11.82 1.18
N ALA A 409 9.16 10.70 1.56
CA ALA A 409 8.46 9.45 1.81
C ALA A 409 7.48 9.58 2.98
N GLU A 410 7.90 10.23 4.08
CA GLU A 410 7.04 10.50 5.23
C GLU A 410 5.85 11.38 4.85
N TRP A 411 6.07 12.40 4.02
CA TRP A 411 5.00 13.25 3.49
C TRP A 411 3.98 12.46 2.65
N TYR A 412 4.45 11.68 1.66
CA TYR A 412 3.57 10.83 0.85
C TYR A 412 2.82 9.80 1.69
N PHE A 413 3.50 9.22 2.69
CA PHE A 413 2.90 8.23 3.57
C PHE A 413 1.79 8.83 4.44
N GLN A 414 2.02 10.02 5.01
CA GLN A 414 0.99 10.76 5.76
C GLN A 414 -0.19 11.14 4.88
N ASP A 415 0.00 11.35 3.57
CA ASP A 415 -1.07 11.60 2.61
C ASP A 415 -1.89 10.34 2.22
N GLY A 416 -1.50 9.16 2.72
CA GLY A 416 -2.12 7.87 2.35
C GLY A 416 -1.60 7.29 1.02
N CYS A 417 -0.49 7.83 0.49
CA CYS A 417 0.17 7.39 -0.74
C CYS A 417 1.36 6.46 -0.43
N SER A 418 1.08 5.31 0.20
CA SER A 418 2.09 4.34 0.66
C SER A 418 3.00 3.81 -0.46
N VAL A 419 2.46 3.59 -1.66
CA VAL A 419 3.22 3.11 -2.83
C VAL A 419 4.26 4.15 -3.29
N LEU A 420 3.92 5.44 -3.29
CA LEU A 420 4.86 6.50 -3.64
C LEU A 420 5.92 6.72 -2.56
N ALA A 421 5.55 6.57 -1.28
CA ALA A 421 6.52 6.55 -0.19
C ALA A 421 7.53 5.40 -0.36
N ALA A 422 7.07 4.21 -0.74
CA ALA A 422 7.93 3.08 -1.06
C ALA A 422 8.86 3.37 -2.26
N CYS A 423 8.36 4.00 -3.33
CA CYS A 423 9.18 4.46 -4.45
C CYS A 423 10.31 5.40 -3.99
N CYS A 424 10.04 6.33 -3.07
CA CYS A 424 11.04 7.25 -2.54
C CYS A 424 12.16 6.53 -1.78
N HIS A 425 11.82 5.48 -1.01
CA HIS A 425 12.82 4.64 -0.33
C HIS A 425 13.62 3.76 -1.29
N LEU A 426 12.97 3.16 -2.29
CA LEU A 426 13.65 2.38 -3.33
C LEU A 426 14.56 3.23 -4.21
N ALA A 427 14.24 4.51 -4.42
CA ALA A 427 15.10 5.42 -5.19
C ALA A 427 16.51 5.58 -4.60
N VAL A 428 16.66 5.23 -3.32
CA VAL A 428 17.91 5.29 -2.54
C VAL A 428 18.31 3.91 -2.01
N ASP A 429 17.92 2.84 -2.72
CA ASP A 429 18.28 1.44 -2.40
C ASP A 429 17.82 0.96 -0.99
N ASN A 430 16.84 1.63 -0.33
CA ASN A 430 16.34 1.22 0.99
C ASN A 430 15.09 0.33 0.90
N ILE A 431 15.32 -0.97 0.67
CA ILE A 431 14.28 -1.99 0.48
C ILE A 431 13.44 -2.21 1.75
N GLN A 432 14.08 -2.22 2.93
CA GLN A 432 13.40 -2.52 4.19
C GLN A 432 12.35 -1.46 4.53
N LEU A 433 12.69 -0.17 4.39
CA LEU A 433 11.73 0.92 4.60
C LEU A 433 10.67 0.95 3.51
N ALA A 434 11.01 0.63 2.26
CA ALA A 434 10.02 0.55 1.19
C ALA A 434 8.93 -0.50 1.49
N LEU A 435 9.33 -1.71 1.89
CA LEU A 435 8.38 -2.76 2.30
C LEU A 435 7.62 -2.38 3.57
N ALA A 436 8.29 -1.74 4.54
CA ALA A 436 7.63 -1.21 5.74
C ALA A 436 6.51 -0.23 5.39
N SER A 437 6.74 0.71 4.46
CA SER A 437 5.73 1.65 3.99
C SER A 437 4.55 0.95 3.32
N LEU A 438 4.78 -0.07 2.49
CA LEU A 438 3.69 -0.82 1.87
C LEU A 438 2.86 -1.61 2.91
N ILE A 439 3.52 -2.28 3.86
CA ILE A 439 2.86 -3.06 4.91
C ILE A 439 2.07 -2.15 5.87
N ARG A 440 2.61 -0.98 6.21
CA ARG A 440 1.91 0.03 7.02
C ARG A 440 0.80 0.74 6.24
N GLY A 441 0.85 0.70 4.91
CA GLY A 441 -0.19 1.21 4.02
C GLY A 441 -1.31 0.22 3.71
N ASN A 442 -1.26 -0.99 4.27
CA ASN A 442 -2.15 -2.12 3.94
C ASN A 442 -2.11 -2.57 2.45
N GLU A 443 -1.00 -2.34 1.75
CA GLU A 443 -0.76 -2.83 0.38
C GLU A 443 -0.06 -4.20 0.42
N LEU A 444 -0.64 -5.15 1.17
CA LEU A 444 -0.01 -6.43 1.52
C LEU A 444 0.32 -7.28 0.29
N GLU A 445 -0.60 -7.39 -0.66
CA GLU A 445 -0.40 -8.22 -1.84
C GLU A 445 0.70 -7.67 -2.76
N LEU A 446 0.80 -6.33 -2.88
CA LEU A 446 1.88 -5.69 -3.62
C LEU A 446 3.23 -5.84 -2.89
N ALA A 447 3.24 -5.69 -1.56
CA ALA A 447 4.43 -5.90 -0.74
C ALA A 447 4.95 -7.34 -0.83
N ALA A 448 4.05 -8.34 -0.84
CA ALA A 448 4.42 -9.74 -1.02
C ALA A 448 5.00 -10.00 -2.42
N CYS A 449 4.37 -9.46 -3.48
CA CYS A 449 4.91 -9.56 -4.84
C CYS A 449 6.33 -8.99 -4.93
N LEU A 450 6.54 -7.82 -4.31
CA LEU A 450 7.83 -7.14 -4.29
C LEU A 450 8.89 -7.93 -3.52
N GLY A 451 8.56 -8.33 -2.29
CA GLY A 451 9.47 -9.06 -1.41
C GLY A 451 10.00 -10.35 -2.04
N LEU A 452 9.13 -11.09 -2.73
CA LEU A 452 9.51 -12.32 -3.45
C LEU A 452 10.46 -12.09 -4.62
N VAL A 453 10.40 -10.92 -5.28
CA VAL A 453 11.28 -10.59 -6.42
C VAL A 453 12.61 -9.99 -5.98
N VAL A 454 12.62 -9.26 -4.88
CA VAL A 454 13.85 -8.67 -4.33
C VAL A 454 14.71 -9.72 -3.60
N GLY A 455 14.09 -10.74 -3.01
CA GLY A 455 14.80 -11.88 -2.42
C GLY A 455 15.39 -11.59 -1.04
N GLU A 456 16.63 -12.02 -0.79
CA GLU A 456 17.21 -12.13 0.56
C GLU A 456 17.16 -10.84 1.39
N ALA A 457 17.39 -9.68 0.76
CA ALA A 457 17.35 -8.37 1.44
C ALA A 457 15.97 -8.03 2.03
N ALA A 458 14.91 -8.69 1.57
CA ALA A 458 13.53 -8.47 1.94
C ALA A 458 12.94 -9.61 2.81
N ASN A 459 13.68 -10.68 3.12
CA ASN A 459 13.12 -11.91 3.69
C ASN A 459 12.29 -11.69 4.96
N GLN A 460 12.80 -10.92 5.93
CA GLN A 460 12.09 -10.67 7.19
C GLN A 460 10.77 -9.91 6.97
N SER A 461 10.80 -8.83 6.18
CA SER A 461 9.60 -8.05 5.84
C SER A 461 8.59 -8.85 5.01
N THR A 462 9.10 -9.71 4.13
CA THR A 462 8.28 -10.60 3.28
C THR A 462 7.59 -11.66 4.13
N ALA A 463 8.31 -12.30 5.06
CA ALA A 463 7.74 -13.26 6.01
C ALA A 463 6.61 -12.63 6.84
N TYR A 464 6.86 -11.45 7.41
CA TYR A 464 5.85 -10.73 8.19
C TYR A 464 4.64 -10.32 7.32
N CYS A 465 4.88 -9.88 6.08
CA CYS A 465 3.81 -9.57 5.14
C CYS A 465 2.96 -10.80 4.81
N LEU A 466 3.59 -11.94 4.50
CA LEU A 466 2.91 -13.20 4.22
C LEU A 466 2.11 -13.70 5.43
N GLU A 467 2.58 -13.48 6.66
CA GLU A 467 1.80 -13.78 7.87
C GLU A 467 0.52 -12.94 7.94
N LEU A 468 0.60 -11.62 7.74
CA LEU A 468 -0.59 -10.75 7.73
C LEU A 468 -1.55 -11.10 6.59
N LEU A 469 -1.00 -11.44 5.43
CA LEU A 469 -1.75 -11.86 4.26
C LEU A 469 -2.44 -13.21 4.52
N ALA A 470 -1.77 -14.17 5.14
CA ALA A 470 -2.39 -15.41 5.58
C ALA A 470 -3.54 -15.15 6.56
N ARG A 471 -3.33 -14.27 7.56
CA ARG A 471 -4.36 -13.83 8.54
C ARG A 471 -5.60 -13.23 7.87
N LYS A 472 -5.40 -12.36 6.87
CA LYS A 472 -6.49 -11.79 6.06
C LYS A 472 -7.41 -12.88 5.49
N TYR A 473 -6.82 -13.99 5.02
CA TYR A 473 -7.52 -15.08 4.35
C TYR A 473 -7.84 -16.30 5.23
N MET A 474 -7.74 -16.20 6.56
CA MET A 474 -8.12 -17.26 7.52
C MET A 474 -9.65 -17.44 7.66
N THR A 475 -10.37 -17.48 6.56
CA THR A 475 -11.83 -17.72 6.51
C THR A 475 -12.14 -18.95 5.64
N THR A 476 -13.24 -19.64 5.92
CA THR A 476 -13.73 -20.81 5.15
C THR A 476 -14.46 -20.31 3.91
N PRO A 477 -13.73 -19.90 2.86
CA PRO A 477 -13.20 -20.89 1.90
C PRO A 477 -11.73 -20.70 1.48
N THR A 478 -11.01 -19.68 1.97
CA THR A 478 -9.66 -19.33 1.51
C THR A 478 -8.53 -19.91 2.35
N TRP A 479 -8.85 -20.75 3.35
CA TRP A 479 -7.86 -21.31 4.28
C TRP A 479 -6.73 -22.06 3.59
N GLU A 480 -7.01 -22.79 2.51
CA GLU A 480 -6.00 -23.56 1.77
C GLU A 480 -4.91 -22.64 1.23
N LEU A 481 -5.32 -21.47 0.75
CA LEU A 481 -4.42 -20.46 0.23
C LEU A 481 -3.61 -19.82 1.37
N SER A 482 -4.20 -19.63 2.55
CA SER A 482 -3.45 -19.21 3.75
C SER A 482 -2.37 -20.22 4.13
N ALA A 483 -2.65 -21.53 4.04
CA ALA A 483 -1.65 -22.56 4.31
C ALA A 483 -0.51 -22.50 3.28
N ASP A 484 -0.84 -22.37 1.99
CA ASP A 484 0.14 -22.27 0.91
C ASP A 484 1.04 -21.03 1.06
N LEU A 485 0.49 -19.89 1.51
CA LEU A 485 1.27 -18.67 1.81
C LEU A 485 2.25 -18.89 2.96
N LEU A 486 1.82 -19.53 4.05
CA LEU A 486 2.68 -19.79 5.20
C LEU A 486 3.78 -20.80 4.88
N GLN A 487 3.53 -21.73 3.96
CA GLN A 487 4.57 -22.67 3.48
C GLN A 487 5.72 -21.97 2.75
N MET A 488 5.52 -20.77 2.22
CA MET A 488 6.58 -19.97 1.58
C MET A 488 7.56 -19.34 2.60
N ILE A 489 7.21 -19.33 3.88
CA ILE A 489 8.03 -18.73 4.95
C ILE A 489 8.98 -19.81 5.53
N PRO A 490 10.27 -19.51 5.75
CA PRO A 490 11.15 -20.41 6.50
C PRO A 490 10.71 -20.54 7.97
N ASP A 491 10.93 -21.69 8.61
CA ASP A 491 10.55 -21.96 10.01
C ASP A 491 9.05 -21.76 10.33
N ASN A 492 8.20 -22.20 9.42
CA ASN A 492 6.74 -21.98 9.45
C ASN A 492 5.94 -22.86 10.44
N HIS A 493 6.55 -23.80 11.15
CA HIS A 493 5.83 -24.79 11.97
C HIS A 493 4.88 -24.16 12.99
N VAL A 494 5.29 -23.06 13.63
CA VAL A 494 4.45 -22.35 14.61
C VAL A 494 3.29 -21.60 13.92
N LEU A 495 3.53 -21.04 12.73
CA LEU A 495 2.51 -20.32 11.97
C LEU A 495 1.45 -21.28 11.42
N LEU A 496 1.88 -22.43 10.88
CA LEU A 496 0.99 -23.49 10.43
C LEU A 496 0.18 -24.07 11.60
N ALA A 497 0.80 -24.26 12.77
CA ALA A 497 0.09 -24.70 13.98
C ALA A 497 -1.00 -23.70 14.39
N LYS A 498 -0.71 -22.39 14.36
CA LYS A 498 -1.71 -21.33 14.64
C LYS A 498 -2.88 -21.37 13.66
N LEU A 499 -2.59 -21.54 12.37
CA LEU A 499 -3.62 -21.66 11.33
C LEU A 499 -4.52 -22.88 11.59
N CYS A 500 -3.93 -24.03 11.88
CA CYS A 500 -4.67 -25.27 12.13
C CYS A 500 -5.50 -25.20 13.42
N ALA A 501 -4.92 -24.64 14.49
CA ALA A 501 -5.61 -24.48 15.77
C ALA A 501 -6.87 -23.61 15.67
N PHE A 502 -6.87 -22.60 14.81
CA PHE A 502 -8.01 -21.68 14.65
C PHE A 502 -9.07 -22.17 13.66
N TYR A 503 -8.79 -23.20 12.86
CA TYR A 503 -9.68 -23.65 11.81
C TYR A 503 -11.01 -24.19 12.39
N PRO A 504 -12.18 -23.65 11.98
CA PRO A 504 -13.48 -24.01 12.57
C PRO A 504 -14.12 -25.28 11.96
N GLY A 505 -13.36 -26.07 11.20
CA GLY A 505 -13.88 -27.26 10.52
C GLY A 505 -14.09 -28.48 11.41
N SER A 506 -14.63 -29.53 10.80
CA SER A 506 -14.82 -30.84 11.41
C SER A 506 -13.48 -31.52 11.71
N VAL A 507 -13.49 -32.51 12.60
CA VAL A 507 -12.30 -33.30 12.99
C VAL A 507 -11.62 -33.95 11.76
N ALA A 508 -12.42 -34.38 10.77
CA ALA A 508 -11.89 -34.95 9.54
C ALA A 508 -11.17 -33.91 8.68
N GLU A 509 -11.75 -32.72 8.52
CA GLU A 509 -11.12 -31.62 7.77
C GLU A 509 -9.85 -31.12 8.49
N ILE A 510 -9.86 -31.05 9.82
CA ILE A 510 -8.68 -30.71 10.63
C ILE A 510 -7.58 -31.76 10.46
N SER A 511 -7.93 -33.04 10.43
CA SER A 511 -6.95 -34.12 10.23
C SER A 511 -6.31 -34.05 8.84
N GLN A 512 -7.10 -33.79 7.81
CA GLN A 512 -6.60 -33.57 6.45
C GLN A 512 -5.70 -32.32 6.37
N LEU A 513 -6.05 -31.27 7.10
CA LEU A 513 -5.25 -30.06 7.22
C LEU A 513 -3.90 -30.34 7.91
N HIS A 514 -3.89 -31.12 8.99
CA HIS A 514 -2.64 -31.53 9.66
C HIS A 514 -1.74 -32.31 8.70
N GLU A 515 -2.29 -33.25 7.93
CA GLU A 515 -1.55 -34.00 6.93
C GLU A 515 -0.92 -33.08 5.87
N ARG A 516 -1.69 -32.13 5.33
CA ARG A 516 -1.19 -31.15 4.34
C ARG A 516 -0.10 -30.24 4.90
N CYS A 517 -0.21 -29.85 6.16
CA CYS A 517 0.75 -28.99 6.85
C CYS A 517 1.95 -29.75 7.43
N GLY A 518 1.99 -31.08 7.33
CA GLY A 518 3.04 -31.91 7.92
C GLY A 518 3.05 -31.88 9.46
N LEU A 519 1.88 -31.70 10.08
CA LEU A 519 1.71 -31.69 11.54
C LEU A 519 1.29 -33.09 12.06
N PRO A 520 1.60 -33.43 13.33
CA PRO A 520 1.18 -34.70 13.93
C PRO A 520 -0.34 -34.84 13.97
N SER A 521 -0.84 -36.08 14.05
CA SER A 521 -2.27 -36.34 14.23
C SER A 521 -2.80 -35.77 15.56
N LEU A 522 -4.12 -35.63 15.67
CA LEU A 522 -4.76 -35.08 16.87
C LEU A 522 -4.43 -35.88 18.14
N ASP A 523 -4.37 -37.21 18.02
CA ASP A 523 -4.05 -38.11 19.13
C ASP A 523 -2.57 -38.02 19.52
N GLU A 524 -1.66 -37.94 18.53
CA GLU A 524 -0.23 -37.72 18.78
C GLU A 524 0.04 -36.35 19.40
N CYS A 525 -0.71 -35.32 19.00
CA CYS A 525 -0.62 -33.99 19.62
C CYS A 525 -0.99 -34.05 21.11
N LYS A 526 -1.96 -34.88 21.51
CA LYS A 526 -2.29 -35.06 22.93
C LYS A 526 -1.13 -35.68 23.70
N THR A 527 -0.52 -36.74 23.17
CA THR A 527 0.61 -37.41 23.85
C THR A 527 1.85 -36.51 23.93
N LEU A 528 2.16 -35.79 22.85
CA LEU A 528 3.27 -34.83 22.81
C LEU A 528 3.06 -33.65 23.76
N ALA A 529 1.81 -33.21 23.94
CA ALA A 529 1.50 -32.16 24.90
C ALA A 529 1.76 -32.62 26.34
N GLU A 530 1.31 -33.83 26.71
CA GLU A 530 1.54 -34.40 28.04
C GLU A 530 3.02 -34.66 28.32
N GLU A 531 3.79 -35.04 27.30
CA GLU A 531 5.26 -35.15 27.36
C GLU A 531 5.91 -33.79 27.63
N ALA A 532 5.57 -32.77 26.85
CA ALA A 532 6.12 -31.43 27.00
C ALA A 532 5.81 -30.81 28.38
N VAL A 533 4.63 -31.09 28.95
CA VAL A 533 4.30 -30.68 30.34
C VAL A 533 5.22 -31.35 31.35
N ARG A 534 5.55 -32.63 31.19
CA ARG A 534 6.49 -33.34 32.09
C ARG A 534 7.91 -32.81 31.97
N ASP A 535 8.31 -32.42 30.77
CA ASP A 535 9.65 -31.90 30.47
C ASP A 535 9.81 -30.42 30.83
N GLY A 536 8.71 -29.73 31.17
CA GLY A 536 8.70 -28.30 31.51
C GLY A 536 8.77 -27.36 30.30
N ASP A 537 8.65 -27.87 29.07
CA ASP A 537 8.54 -27.04 27.86
C ASP A 537 7.09 -26.55 27.68
N LEU A 538 6.76 -25.48 28.39
CA LEU A 538 5.42 -24.89 28.38
C LEU A 538 5.00 -24.37 27.00
N PHE A 539 5.95 -23.92 26.16
CA PHE A 539 5.63 -23.43 24.82
C PHE A 539 5.14 -24.56 23.92
N SER A 540 5.87 -25.68 23.87
CA SER A 540 5.45 -26.85 23.12
C SER A 540 4.19 -27.50 23.71
N ALA A 541 4.05 -27.51 25.05
CA ALA A 541 2.84 -28.01 25.71
C ALA A 541 1.59 -27.24 25.28
N VAL A 542 1.62 -25.90 25.33
CA VAL A 542 0.51 -25.05 24.87
C VAL A 542 0.24 -25.28 23.38
N LYS A 543 1.28 -25.29 22.55
CA LYS A 543 1.17 -25.52 21.10
C LYS A 543 0.47 -26.85 20.76
N PHE A 544 0.90 -27.95 21.38
CA PHE A 544 0.33 -29.27 21.08
C PHE A 544 -1.06 -29.47 21.69
N HIS A 545 -1.34 -28.91 22.88
CA HIS A 545 -2.71 -28.91 23.42
C HIS A 545 -3.68 -28.14 22.52
N LEU A 546 -3.27 -27.01 21.94
CA LEU A 546 -4.10 -26.24 20.98
C LEU A 546 -4.46 -27.06 19.73
N LEU A 547 -3.53 -27.90 19.27
CA LEU A 547 -3.72 -28.78 18.12
C LEU A 547 -4.45 -30.08 18.46
N SER A 548 -4.68 -30.37 19.74
CA SER A 548 -5.34 -31.61 20.18
C SER A 548 -6.88 -31.49 20.14
N SER A 549 -7.56 -32.59 20.49
CA SER A 549 -9.01 -32.59 20.70
C SER A 549 -9.48 -31.71 21.87
N GLU A 550 -8.57 -31.30 22.76
CA GLU A 550 -8.87 -30.58 24.01
C GLU A 550 -8.06 -29.27 24.12
N PRO A 551 -8.33 -28.25 23.27
CA PRO A 551 -7.58 -26.98 23.25
C PRO A 551 -7.73 -26.14 24.52
N GLU A 552 -8.66 -26.49 25.41
CA GLU A 552 -8.94 -25.77 26.65
C GLU A 552 -7.84 -25.90 27.70
N HIS A 553 -7.13 -27.03 27.72
CA HIS A 553 -6.00 -27.23 28.63
C HIS A 553 -4.86 -26.26 28.34
N ALA A 554 -4.65 -25.92 27.05
CA ALA A 554 -3.68 -24.92 26.64
C ALA A 554 -3.95 -23.54 27.28
N LEU A 555 -5.23 -23.17 27.40
CA LEU A 555 -5.64 -21.91 28.00
C LEU A 555 -5.30 -21.84 29.49
N GLN A 556 -5.54 -22.93 30.22
CA GLN A 556 -5.28 -22.98 31.66
C GLN A 556 -3.78 -22.87 31.95
N ILE A 557 -2.99 -23.72 31.28
CA ILE A 557 -1.52 -23.76 31.42
C ILE A 557 -0.89 -22.43 31.03
N GLY A 558 -1.28 -21.88 29.87
CA GLY A 558 -0.69 -20.65 29.37
C GLY A 558 -1.08 -19.41 30.19
N VAL A 559 -2.33 -19.30 30.66
CA VAL A 559 -2.75 -18.17 31.52
C VAL A 559 -2.03 -18.22 32.87
N GLU A 560 -1.86 -19.40 33.46
CA GLU A 560 -1.12 -19.56 34.72
C GLU A 560 0.34 -19.14 34.57
N PHE A 561 1.03 -19.61 33.52
CA PHE A 561 2.41 -19.20 33.21
C PHE A 561 2.54 -17.68 33.08
N VAL A 562 1.65 -17.04 32.32
CA VAL A 562 1.69 -15.58 32.10
C VAL A 562 1.52 -14.83 33.43
N LYS A 563 0.62 -15.30 34.32
CA LYS A 563 0.43 -14.69 35.64
C LYS A 563 1.65 -14.84 36.53
N GLU A 564 2.31 -16.00 36.50
CA GLU A 564 3.55 -16.21 37.27
C GLU A 564 4.65 -15.26 36.79
N GLN A 565 4.84 -15.12 35.48
CA GLN A 565 5.82 -14.20 34.90
C GLN A 565 5.53 -12.73 35.27
N LEU A 566 4.27 -12.30 35.14
CA LEU A 566 3.85 -10.94 35.50
C LEU A 566 4.00 -10.62 36.99
N SER A 567 3.97 -11.65 37.84
CA SER A 567 4.20 -11.51 39.29
C SER A 567 5.68 -11.36 39.65
N GLY A 568 6.59 -11.69 38.73
CA GLY A 568 8.03 -11.49 38.86
C GLY A 568 8.45 -10.04 38.59
N SER A 569 9.66 -9.66 39.00
CA SER A 569 10.20 -8.30 38.80
C SER A 569 10.86 -8.07 37.44
N ASP A 570 11.35 -9.13 36.79
CA ASP A 570 12.33 -9.05 35.69
C ASP A 570 11.79 -9.60 34.35
N TRP A 571 10.47 -9.56 34.15
CA TRP A 571 9.86 -10.06 32.90
C TRP A 571 9.92 -9.01 31.77
N THR A 572 9.94 -9.49 30.52
CA THR A 572 9.88 -8.66 29.31
C THR A 572 8.70 -9.06 28.44
N VAL A 573 8.23 -8.17 27.57
CA VAL A 573 7.13 -8.49 26.65
C VAL A 573 7.46 -9.72 25.79
N ASP A 574 8.73 -9.92 25.43
CA ASP A 574 9.15 -11.05 24.58
C ASP A 574 9.12 -12.41 25.30
N SER A 575 9.18 -12.45 26.64
CA SER A 575 9.04 -13.71 27.38
C SER A 575 7.60 -14.20 27.46
N VAL A 576 6.63 -13.28 27.39
CA VAL A 576 5.20 -13.56 27.60
C VAL A 576 4.44 -13.62 26.28
N GLN A 577 4.82 -12.78 25.30
CA GLN A 577 4.11 -12.62 24.03
C GLN A 577 3.97 -13.91 23.21
N PRO A 578 4.99 -14.80 23.09
CA PRO A 578 4.85 -16.00 22.26
C PRO A 578 3.74 -16.96 22.75
N ILE A 579 3.60 -17.12 24.08
CA ILE A 579 2.58 -17.98 24.67
C ILE A 579 1.20 -17.31 24.60
N LEU A 580 1.11 -16.00 24.86
CA LEU A 580 -0.15 -15.25 24.67
C LEU A 580 -0.64 -15.27 23.22
N ASP A 581 0.29 -15.12 22.27
CA ASP A 581 -0.04 -15.16 20.84
C ASP A 581 -0.55 -16.55 20.44
N LEU A 582 0.06 -17.65 20.91
CA LEU A 582 -0.48 -19.00 20.70
C LEU A 582 -1.90 -19.16 21.27
N MET A 583 -2.14 -18.76 22.51
CA MET A 583 -3.47 -18.85 23.13
C MET A 583 -4.53 -18.02 22.41
N SER A 584 -4.14 -16.97 21.68
CA SER A 584 -5.07 -16.17 20.89
C SER A 584 -5.68 -16.91 19.69
N TYR A 585 -5.10 -18.06 19.30
CA TYR A 585 -5.61 -18.90 18.21
C TYR A 585 -6.53 -20.03 18.70
N ILE A 586 -6.94 -20.02 19.98
CA ILE A 586 -8.05 -20.88 20.42
C ILE A 586 -9.30 -20.54 19.62
N ARG A 587 -9.95 -21.57 19.10
CA ARG A 587 -11.17 -21.41 18.31
C ARG A 587 -12.26 -20.67 19.09
N THR A 588 -12.90 -19.74 18.41
CA THR A 588 -13.89 -18.83 19.00
C THR A 588 -15.09 -19.57 19.62
N ASP A 589 -15.57 -20.64 18.97
CA ASP A 589 -16.67 -21.49 19.45
C ASP A 589 -16.34 -22.16 20.80
N HIS A 590 -15.09 -22.56 21.01
CA HIS A 590 -14.63 -23.10 22.29
C HIS A 590 -14.43 -21.98 23.32
N LEU A 591 -13.85 -20.85 22.92
CA LEU A 591 -13.57 -19.73 23.82
C LEU A 591 -14.85 -19.12 24.43
N ILE A 592 -15.97 -19.16 23.71
CA ILE A 592 -17.27 -18.61 24.16
C ILE A 592 -18.01 -19.56 25.13
N LEU A 593 -17.56 -20.81 25.31
CA LEU A 593 -18.19 -21.76 26.23
C LEU A 593 -18.25 -21.22 27.66
N ALA A 594 -19.41 -21.42 28.32
CA ALA A 594 -19.68 -20.87 29.65
C ALA A 594 -18.62 -21.28 30.70
N ARG A 595 -18.10 -22.52 30.60
CA ARG A 595 -17.04 -23.04 31.49
C ARG A 595 -15.73 -22.26 31.42
N LEU A 596 -15.42 -21.63 30.29
CA LEU A 596 -14.18 -20.87 30.09
C LEU A 596 -14.35 -19.37 30.34
N THR A 597 -15.50 -18.91 30.85
CA THR A 597 -15.78 -17.47 31.02
C THR A 597 -14.70 -16.75 31.82
N LYS A 598 -14.20 -17.36 32.91
CA LYS A 598 -13.13 -16.80 33.74
C LYS A 598 -11.81 -16.73 32.96
N ALA A 599 -11.37 -17.86 32.42
CA ALA A 599 -10.11 -17.96 31.68
C ALA A 599 -10.08 -17.07 30.42
N ARG A 600 -11.21 -16.98 29.68
CA ARG A 600 -11.39 -16.04 28.57
C ARG A 600 -11.22 -14.60 29.04
N SER A 601 -11.82 -14.24 30.17
CA SER A 601 -11.74 -12.86 30.67
C SER A 601 -10.33 -12.49 31.10
N GLU A 602 -9.61 -13.44 31.71
CA GLU A 602 -8.20 -13.28 32.06
C GLU A 602 -7.34 -13.15 30.80
N LEU A 603 -7.54 -14.00 29.78
CA LEU A 603 -6.85 -13.90 28.50
C LEU A 603 -7.06 -12.54 27.82
N LEU A 604 -8.29 -12.05 27.75
CA LEU A 604 -8.60 -10.75 27.13
C LEU A 604 -7.91 -9.58 27.83
N ILE A 605 -7.83 -9.62 29.17
CA ILE A 605 -7.14 -8.60 29.97
C ILE A 605 -5.63 -8.66 29.74
N LEU A 606 -5.06 -9.86 29.74
CA LEU A 606 -3.62 -10.06 29.51
C LEU A 606 -3.22 -9.63 28.09
N CYS A 607 -4.00 -10.00 27.07
CA CYS A 607 -3.80 -9.54 25.69
C CYS A 607 -4.00 -8.03 25.53
N GLY A 608 -4.96 -7.43 26.24
CA GLY A 608 -5.16 -5.98 26.24
C GLY A 608 -3.97 -5.22 26.82
N TYR A 609 -3.43 -5.67 27.96
CA TYR A 609 -2.28 -5.06 28.62
C TYR A 609 -1.00 -5.20 27.79
N ILE A 610 -0.65 -6.43 27.40
CA ILE A 610 0.54 -6.69 26.58
C ILE A 610 0.41 -6.04 25.20
N GLY A 611 -0.79 -6.00 24.62
CA GLY A 611 -1.09 -5.26 23.41
C GLY A 611 -0.83 -3.76 23.56
N GLY A 612 -1.15 -3.16 24.73
CA GLY A 612 -0.80 -1.79 25.06
C GLY A 612 0.71 -1.53 25.05
N LEU A 613 1.49 -2.41 25.66
CA LEU A 613 2.95 -2.31 25.66
C LEU A 613 3.55 -2.51 24.26
N LEU A 614 3.01 -3.44 23.46
CA LEU A 614 3.38 -3.63 22.06
C LEU A 614 3.02 -2.42 21.19
N ALA A 615 1.88 -1.77 21.45
CA ALA A 615 1.49 -0.54 20.78
C ALA A 615 2.49 0.61 21.06
N ILE A 616 2.98 0.71 22.30
CA ILE A 616 4.04 1.67 22.66
C ILE A 616 5.34 1.32 21.90
N ARG A 617 5.74 0.04 21.87
CA ARG A 617 6.91 -0.45 21.12
C ARG A 617 6.88 -0.04 19.64
N ARG A 618 5.71 -0.14 19.01
CA ARG A 618 5.50 0.15 17.59
C ARG A 618 5.14 1.61 17.32
N SER A 619 5.09 2.46 18.34
CA SER A 619 4.69 3.87 18.23
C SER A 619 3.27 4.08 17.68
N TYR A 620 2.33 3.21 18.05
CA TYR A 620 0.90 3.32 17.70
C TYR A 620 0.17 4.23 18.69
N TYR A 621 0.54 5.52 18.69
CA TYR A 621 0.10 6.50 19.70
C TYR A 621 -1.43 6.62 19.84
N SER A 622 -2.20 6.43 18.75
CA SER A 622 -3.66 6.59 18.77
C SER A 622 -4.39 5.53 19.59
N ILE A 623 -3.90 4.28 19.58
CA ILE A 623 -4.58 3.14 20.21
C ILE A 623 -4.07 2.82 21.62
N VAL A 624 -2.91 3.35 22.03
CA VAL A 624 -2.36 3.09 23.38
C VAL A 624 -3.36 3.46 24.48
N PRO A 625 -3.97 4.66 24.50
CA PRO A 625 -5.00 4.98 25.50
C PRO A 625 -6.20 4.04 25.44
N ALA A 626 -6.63 3.65 24.24
CA ALA A 626 -7.78 2.77 24.03
C ALA A 626 -7.52 1.35 24.58
N LEU A 627 -6.30 0.82 24.44
CA LEU A 627 -5.91 -0.50 24.97
C LEU A 627 -5.86 -0.51 26.51
N TYR A 628 -5.31 0.54 27.11
CA TYR A 628 -5.29 0.70 28.57
C TYR A 628 -6.71 0.87 29.13
N GLU A 629 -7.56 1.65 28.45
CA GLU A 629 -8.96 1.81 28.83
C GLU A 629 -9.73 0.49 28.69
N TYR A 630 -9.57 -0.22 27.57
CA TYR A 630 -10.14 -1.55 27.35
C TYR A 630 -9.80 -2.51 28.49
N THR A 631 -8.52 -2.57 28.87
CA THR A 631 -8.02 -3.42 29.96
C THR A 631 -8.65 -3.02 31.30
N SER A 632 -8.72 -1.72 31.60
CA SER A 632 -9.34 -1.17 32.81
C SER A 632 -10.84 -1.46 32.89
N GLN A 633 -11.57 -1.31 31.78
CA GLN A 633 -13.00 -1.61 31.72
C GLN A 633 -13.27 -3.10 31.94
N LEU A 634 -12.44 -3.99 31.39
CA LEU A 634 -12.56 -5.43 31.61
C LEU A 634 -12.28 -5.81 33.07
N LEU A 635 -11.25 -5.23 33.70
CA LEU A 635 -10.95 -5.42 35.12
C LEU A 635 -12.09 -4.95 36.04
N LYS A 636 -12.79 -3.86 35.69
CA LYS A 636 -13.93 -3.35 36.47
C LYS A 636 -15.18 -4.21 36.34
N ARG A 637 -15.45 -4.74 35.15
CA ARG A 637 -16.70 -5.44 34.83
C ARG A 637 -16.69 -6.92 35.17
N ARG A 638 -15.52 -7.53 35.40
CA ARG A 638 -15.37 -8.99 35.48
C ARG A 638 -14.60 -9.39 36.74
N GLU A 639 -15.10 -10.43 37.42
CA GLU A 639 -14.39 -11.03 38.55
C GLU A 639 -13.28 -11.96 38.02
N VAL A 640 -12.04 -11.47 38.05
CA VAL A 640 -10.85 -12.17 37.54
C VAL A 640 -9.70 -12.13 38.53
N CYS A 641 -8.78 -13.09 38.45
CA CYS A 641 -7.59 -13.13 39.29
C CYS A 641 -6.35 -12.96 38.42
N VAL A 642 -5.97 -11.71 38.15
CA VAL A 642 -4.77 -11.33 37.38
C VAL A 642 -3.87 -10.43 38.23
N PRO A 643 -2.53 -10.50 38.08
CA PRO A 643 -1.57 -9.69 38.83
C PRO A 643 -1.48 -8.25 38.29
N LEU A 644 -2.62 -7.61 38.00
CA LEU A 644 -2.71 -6.27 37.44
C LEU A 644 -3.70 -5.43 38.25
N LYS A 645 -3.30 -4.20 38.58
CA LYS A 645 -4.16 -3.24 39.30
C LYS A 645 -4.52 -2.07 38.40
N ILE A 646 -5.75 -1.56 38.55
CA ILE A 646 -6.23 -0.41 37.77
C ILE A 646 -5.36 0.83 38.03
N GLU A 647 -4.90 1.03 39.26
CA GLU A 647 -4.02 2.14 39.65
C GLU A 647 -2.67 2.10 38.92
N GLN A 648 -2.09 0.90 38.76
CA GLN A 648 -0.86 0.71 38.00
C GLN A 648 -1.05 1.11 36.53
N LEU A 649 -2.15 0.66 35.90
CA LEU A 649 -2.46 0.99 34.52
C LEU A 649 -2.59 2.51 34.30
N THR A 650 -3.21 3.22 35.25
CA THR A 650 -3.33 4.68 35.16
C THR A 650 -1.99 5.39 35.30
N VAL A 651 -1.13 4.96 36.23
CA VAL A 651 0.19 5.56 36.45
C VAL A 651 1.10 5.33 35.25
N GLU A 652 1.12 4.12 34.69
CA GLU A 652 1.89 3.79 33.49
C GLU A 652 1.44 4.62 32.27
N LEU A 653 0.12 4.75 32.06
CA LEU A 653 -0.42 5.54 30.95
C LEU A 653 -0.11 7.03 31.08
N ASP A 654 -0.19 7.58 32.30
CA ASP A 654 0.12 8.99 32.54
C ASP A 654 1.62 9.28 32.42
N ALA A 655 2.48 8.37 32.89
CA ALA A 655 3.94 8.45 32.69
C ALA A 655 4.30 8.41 31.19
N TRP A 656 3.67 7.51 30.43
CA TRP A 656 3.84 7.44 28.98
C TRP A 656 3.36 8.72 28.29
N ARG A 657 2.18 9.26 28.60
CA ARG A 657 1.70 10.53 28.03
C ARG A 657 2.65 11.69 28.32
N ALA A 658 3.22 11.76 29.52
CA ALA A 658 4.11 12.84 29.92
C ALA A 658 5.47 12.78 29.21
N CYS A 659 5.98 11.58 28.89
CA CYS A 659 7.29 11.41 28.27
C CYS A 659 7.25 11.28 26.74
N ALA A 660 6.19 10.67 26.18
CA ALA A 660 6.09 10.35 24.75
C ALA A 660 5.40 11.44 23.92
N GLN A 661 4.46 12.20 24.51
CA GLN A 661 3.86 13.35 23.82
C GLN A 661 4.70 14.59 24.11
N LEU A 662 5.03 15.36 23.07
CA LEU A 662 5.64 16.70 23.16
C LEU A 662 4.67 17.66 23.86
N ASN A 663 4.51 17.48 25.17
CA ASN A 663 3.74 18.35 26.04
C ASN A 663 4.62 19.52 26.48
N ASN A 664 4.05 20.72 26.57
CA ASN A 664 4.75 21.93 27.03
C ASN A 664 5.20 21.85 28.51
N ILE A 665 4.82 20.80 29.24
CA ILE A 665 5.12 20.59 30.65
C ILE A 665 6.15 19.46 30.76
N PRO A 666 7.32 19.69 31.37
CA PRO A 666 8.32 18.65 31.55
C PRO A 666 7.82 17.55 32.52
N PRO A 667 8.10 16.26 32.25
CA PRO A 667 7.66 15.15 33.09
C PRO A 667 8.32 15.18 34.47
N SER A 668 7.58 14.81 35.52
CA SER A 668 8.10 14.69 36.89
C SER A 668 9.13 13.56 37.02
N GLU A 669 9.93 13.59 38.09
CA GLU A 669 10.93 12.55 38.36
C GLU A 669 10.28 11.15 38.51
N SER A 670 9.17 11.06 39.23
CA SER A 670 8.38 9.82 39.36
C SER A 670 7.82 9.30 38.03
N GLN A 671 7.37 10.18 37.14
CA GLN A 671 6.90 9.80 35.81
C GLN A 671 8.04 9.28 34.93
N ARG A 672 9.24 9.86 35.05
CA ARG A 672 10.43 9.39 34.33
C ARG A 672 10.88 8.02 34.83
N GLU A 673 10.89 7.80 36.14
CA GLU A 673 11.25 6.49 36.71
C GLU A 673 10.31 5.38 36.24
N GLU A 674 9.00 5.64 36.24
CA GLU A 674 8.02 4.67 35.75
C GLU A 674 8.15 4.46 34.23
N PHE A 675 8.38 5.52 33.47
CA PHE A 675 8.61 5.40 32.03
C PHE A 675 9.86 4.58 31.71
N ILE A 676 10.96 4.74 32.47
CA ILE A 676 12.16 3.91 32.34
C ILE A 676 11.86 2.44 32.66
N CYS A 677 11.05 2.16 33.68
CA CYS A 677 10.61 0.80 34.00
C CYS A 677 9.83 0.18 32.82
N LEU A 678 8.91 0.96 32.25
CA LEU A 678 8.12 0.58 31.09
C LEU A 678 8.98 0.35 29.84
N GLU A 679 9.97 1.21 29.58
CA GLU A 679 10.95 1.03 28.50
C GLU A 679 11.75 -0.27 28.63
N ARG A 680 12.19 -0.63 29.86
CA ARG A 680 12.89 -1.91 30.08
C ARG A 680 12.04 -3.13 29.73
N ARG A 681 10.73 -3.09 30.00
CA ARG A 681 9.80 -4.18 29.64
C ARG A 681 9.55 -4.27 28.14
N ILE A 682 9.61 -3.12 27.46
CA ILE A 682 9.29 -2.99 26.04
C ILE A 682 10.51 -3.21 25.14
N LEU A 683 11.73 -2.97 25.61
CA LEU A 683 12.92 -3.10 24.77
C LEU A 683 13.01 -4.53 24.19
N PRO A 684 13.21 -4.69 22.87
CA PRO A 684 13.33 -6.02 22.28
C PRO A 684 14.58 -6.73 22.81
N THR A 685 14.42 -7.99 23.16
CA THR A 685 15.48 -8.88 23.65
C THR A 685 16.47 -9.20 22.53
N GLU A 686 15.99 -9.24 21.28
CA GLU A 686 16.80 -9.37 20.09
C GLU A 686 16.75 -8.09 19.23
N PRO A 687 17.87 -7.37 19.05
CA PRO A 687 17.91 -6.16 18.24
C PRO A 687 17.74 -6.42 16.73
N ALA A 688 17.77 -7.69 16.29
CA ALA A 688 17.61 -8.10 14.89
C ALA A 688 16.16 -8.40 14.47
N ALA A 689 15.20 -8.34 15.40
CA ALA A 689 13.79 -8.56 15.10
C ALA A 689 13.20 -7.36 14.33
N LEU A 690 12.46 -7.63 13.24
CA LEU A 690 11.80 -6.59 12.45
C LEU A 690 10.71 -5.91 13.29
N VAL A 691 10.99 -4.71 13.80
CA VAL A 691 9.99 -3.86 14.46
C VAL A 691 9.57 -2.76 13.48
N LEU A 692 8.42 -2.96 12.85
CA LEU A 692 7.77 -1.90 12.07
C LEU A 692 7.22 -0.85 13.04
N SER A 693 7.84 0.32 13.07
CA SER A 693 7.44 1.45 13.90
C SER A 693 6.74 2.54 13.10
N GLY A 694 5.81 3.23 13.77
CA GLY A 694 5.02 4.34 13.25
C GLY A 694 3.62 3.93 12.82
N ALA A 695 2.68 4.88 12.86
CA ALA A 695 1.27 4.63 12.58
C ALA A 695 1.00 4.05 11.18
N ASP A 696 -0.07 3.27 11.06
CA ASP A 696 -0.55 2.78 9.78
C ASP A 696 -1.45 3.84 9.12
N TYR A 697 -1.29 4.04 7.81
CA TYR A 697 -2.05 5.00 7.01
C TYR A 697 -2.45 4.36 5.69
N VAL A 698 -3.73 4.08 5.53
CA VAL A 698 -4.27 3.50 4.29
C VAL A 698 -4.58 4.56 3.24
N THR A 699 -4.73 4.12 1.99
CA THR A 699 -5.21 5.01 0.93
C THR A 699 -6.58 5.57 1.28
N GLY A 700 -6.67 6.90 1.23
CA GLY A 700 -7.89 7.64 1.55
C GLY A 700 -8.08 7.98 3.03
N SER A 701 -7.12 7.71 3.93
CA SER A 701 -7.21 8.11 5.35
C SER A 701 -7.48 9.60 5.57
N ASN A 702 -6.99 10.46 4.67
CA ASN A 702 -7.17 11.91 4.74
C ASN A 702 -8.37 12.41 3.94
N LEU A 703 -9.16 11.51 3.33
CA LEU A 703 -10.40 11.91 2.70
C LEU A 703 -11.31 12.51 3.79
N PRO A 704 -12.03 13.60 3.48
CA PRO A 704 -12.96 14.20 4.44
C PRO A 704 -13.92 13.15 5.00
N SER A 705 -14.43 13.38 6.21
CA SER A 705 -15.43 12.51 6.83
C SER A 705 -16.74 12.57 6.03
N HIS A 706 -16.87 11.67 5.05
CA HIS A 706 -17.98 11.72 4.10
C HIS A 706 -19.18 10.88 4.53
N SER A 707 -19.08 10.10 5.60
CA SER A 707 -20.23 9.65 6.38
C SER A 707 -20.40 10.59 7.58
N ASP A 708 -21.42 11.44 7.58
CA ASP A 708 -21.80 12.27 8.73
C ASP A 708 -22.24 11.45 9.97
N LEU A 709 -22.12 10.12 9.94
CA LEU A 709 -22.80 9.19 10.86
C LEU A 709 -21.88 8.47 11.85
N HIS A 710 -20.62 8.18 11.51
CA HIS A 710 -19.79 7.29 12.32
C HIS A 710 -18.77 8.03 13.20
N LEU A 711 -18.94 7.89 14.51
CA LEU A 711 -17.99 8.33 15.53
C LEU A 711 -17.09 7.16 15.91
N SER A 712 -15.80 7.43 16.06
CA SER A 712 -14.84 6.44 16.56
C SER A 712 -15.18 6.08 18.01
N CYS A 713 -15.31 4.81 18.33
CA CYS A 713 -15.54 4.37 19.71
C CYS A 713 -14.30 4.57 20.61
N PHE A 714 -13.12 4.82 20.04
CA PHE A 714 -11.91 5.14 20.81
C PHE A 714 -11.81 6.61 21.20
N THR A 715 -12.17 7.53 20.30
CA THR A 715 -11.95 8.97 20.50
C THR A 715 -13.23 9.78 20.64
N GLY A 716 -14.38 9.23 20.25
CA GLY A 716 -15.64 9.96 20.15
C GLY A 716 -15.69 11.02 19.03
N HIS A 717 -14.64 11.12 18.22
CA HIS A 717 -14.56 12.04 17.08
C HIS A 717 -15.06 11.39 15.79
N ARG A 718 -15.42 12.22 14.81
CA ARG A 718 -15.80 11.75 13.47
C ARG A 718 -14.62 11.06 12.80
N ILE A 719 -14.87 9.89 12.22
CA ILE A 719 -13.84 9.14 11.48
C ILE A 719 -13.59 9.84 10.14
N GLN A 720 -12.31 10.08 9.84
CA GLN A 720 -11.84 10.52 8.52
C GLN A 720 -11.38 9.30 7.72
N GLY A 721 -11.62 9.30 6.41
CA GLY A 721 -11.28 8.18 5.54
C GLY A 721 -12.09 6.89 5.80
N PRO A 722 -11.52 5.71 5.47
CA PRO A 722 -12.21 4.43 5.57
C PRO A 722 -12.61 4.05 7.01
N VAL A 723 -13.85 3.59 7.15
CA VAL A 723 -14.45 3.15 8.43
C VAL A 723 -14.38 1.63 8.54
N PHE A 724 -14.01 1.12 9.71
CA PHE A 724 -14.12 -0.28 10.07
C PHE A 724 -15.24 -0.46 11.09
N LEU A 725 -16.30 -1.18 10.70
CA LEU A 725 -17.42 -1.52 11.59
C LEU A 725 -17.06 -2.75 12.43
N LEU A 726 -17.34 -2.67 13.72
CA LEU A 726 -17.17 -3.80 14.64
C LEU A 726 -18.34 -4.78 14.52
N GLU A 727 -18.22 -5.94 15.18
CA GLU A 727 -19.17 -7.05 15.04
C GLU A 727 -20.61 -6.74 15.45
N ASP A 728 -20.85 -5.64 16.19
CA ASP A 728 -22.17 -5.18 16.59
C ASP A 728 -22.89 -4.35 15.52
N ASN A 729 -22.22 -4.06 14.39
CA ASN A 729 -22.66 -3.18 13.30
C ASN A 729 -23.10 -1.78 13.77
N LYS A 730 -22.66 -1.34 14.95
CA LYS A 730 -23.01 -0.04 15.56
C LYS A 730 -21.77 0.75 15.91
N SER A 731 -20.81 0.08 16.52
CA SER A 731 -19.55 0.66 16.92
C SER A 731 -18.59 0.65 15.73
N ALA A 732 -17.86 1.75 15.56
CA ALA A 732 -16.96 1.95 14.44
C ALA A 732 -15.62 2.51 14.93
N ILE A 733 -14.55 2.16 14.23
CA ILE A 733 -13.22 2.77 14.38
C ILE A 733 -12.66 3.11 13.00
N SER A 734 -11.63 3.95 12.95
CA SER A 734 -10.93 4.18 11.69
C SER A 734 -10.25 2.88 11.24
N LEU A 735 -10.14 2.65 9.93
CA LEU A 735 -9.43 1.48 9.42
C LEU A 735 -7.96 1.46 9.86
N ASN A 736 -7.32 2.65 9.97
CA ASN A 736 -5.97 2.79 10.51
C ASN A 736 -5.86 2.24 11.94
N ASP A 737 -6.77 2.66 12.82
CA ASP A 737 -6.79 2.20 14.21
C ASP A 737 -7.10 0.70 14.30
N ALA A 738 -7.99 0.18 13.43
CA ALA A 738 -8.29 -1.24 13.37
C ALA A 738 -7.06 -2.07 13.00
N LEU A 739 -6.32 -1.66 11.97
CA LEU A 739 -5.08 -2.31 11.52
C LEU A 739 -4.01 -2.31 12.62
N MET A 740 -3.77 -1.14 13.23
CA MET A 740 -2.82 -1.02 14.33
C MET A 740 -3.23 -1.88 15.52
N TRP A 741 -4.52 -1.92 15.85
CA TRP A 741 -5.07 -2.74 16.93
C TRP A 741 -4.86 -4.23 16.64
N ALA A 742 -5.26 -4.72 15.47
CA ALA A 742 -5.15 -6.13 15.09
C ALA A 742 -3.70 -6.67 15.07
N LYS A 743 -2.72 -5.79 14.85
CA LYS A 743 -1.28 -6.12 14.89
C LYS A 743 -0.74 -6.33 16.31
N VAL A 744 -1.39 -5.78 17.35
CA VAL A 744 -0.91 -5.83 18.75
C VAL A 744 -1.86 -6.55 19.70
N ASN A 745 -3.16 -6.59 19.38
CA ASN A 745 -4.19 -7.27 20.15
C ASN A 745 -5.14 -8.01 19.17
N PRO A 746 -5.18 -9.36 19.22
CA PRO A 746 -5.98 -10.14 18.30
C PRO A 746 -7.50 -10.02 18.53
N PHE A 747 -7.94 -9.58 19.72
CA PHE A 747 -9.36 -9.59 20.08
C PHE A 747 -10.05 -8.24 19.81
N SER A 748 -11.35 -8.30 19.52
CA SER A 748 -12.19 -7.13 19.32
C SER A 748 -12.18 -6.19 20.55
N PRO A 749 -12.16 -4.86 20.32
CA PRO A 749 -12.28 -3.87 21.39
C PRO A 749 -13.61 -3.94 22.16
N LEU A 750 -14.63 -4.64 21.65
CA LEU A 750 -15.88 -4.87 22.40
C LEU A 750 -15.73 -5.90 23.55
N GLY A 751 -14.62 -6.65 23.58
CA GLY A 751 -14.34 -7.61 24.64
C GLY A 751 -15.20 -8.88 24.56
N THR A 752 -15.79 -9.16 23.40
CA THR A 752 -16.62 -10.34 23.13
C THR A 752 -15.83 -11.65 23.11
N GLY A 753 -14.53 -11.57 22.82
CA GLY A 753 -13.67 -12.73 22.54
C GLY A 753 -13.58 -13.07 21.06
N LEU A 754 -14.26 -12.32 20.18
CA LEU A 754 -14.10 -12.44 18.74
C LEU A 754 -12.76 -11.85 18.30
N ARG A 755 -12.13 -12.49 17.32
CA ARG A 755 -10.90 -12.01 16.70
C ARG A 755 -11.23 -10.88 15.70
N ILE A 756 -10.49 -9.78 15.74
CA ILE A 756 -10.61 -8.69 14.77
C ILE A 756 -9.73 -8.97 13.56
N ASN A 757 -10.24 -8.75 12.34
CA ASN A 757 -9.51 -8.95 11.09
C ASN A 757 -9.79 -7.81 10.09
N PRO A 758 -9.00 -6.72 10.13
CA PRO A 758 -9.20 -5.54 9.28
C PRO A 758 -8.28 -5.47 8.05
N PHE A 759 -7.51 -6.51 7.75
CA PHE A 759 -6.47 -6.54 6.70
C PHE A 759 -7.02 -6.65 5.27
#